data_AF-A0A850SZC7-F1
#
_entry.id   AF-A0A850SZC7-F1
#
_cell.length_a   1.000
_cell.length_b   1.000
_cell.length_c   1.000
_cell.angle_alpha   90.00
_cell.angle_beta   90.00
_cell.angle_gamma   90.00
#
_symmetry.space_group_name_H-M   'P 1'
#
loop_
_entity.id
_entity.type
_entity.pdbx_description
1 polymer ?
#
loop_
_entity_poly.entity_id
_entity_poly.type
_entity_poly.pdbx_seq_one_letter_code
_entity_poly.pdbx_strand_id
1 'polypeptide(L)'
;MLKLRPNIYLSVLILLTLTGSAFATKVPVITKIADNAPIELNPIGVYESGIFDESAAEIAAYDKKNMRIYIVKATAAALDVLDIKDPAHPKKIKEIKLNKYATGINSVDVHGDLVAVAMEHRLDYRKEYKGQNHHLEGRVVFLNLEGHVVKVLNAGFLPDMVKFTPDGQYVLVANEGEPNVGVTHDPAASITIVDLTRGIKSARLKQVGFDGFDGTEVAYRNAGVRIFPLDKGFRNISNDVEPEYIAITPDSKTAYVALQENNAVAVVDVQKQKITEILPLGLKDWSKGLPEVTTFPFMNLPDLPNQAADANPVIKQGGFSALWFNGVKDNGNYEFLTVPDRGPNKPVKGSKPAQTIFPVPDYQHRIIKFEVNPQDPASGAQITGDIPLFRQDGTTPITALPNIKGWSKEQQPVDYKMDVLTDKYDAFGGDMEGLVVDKNGNFWLVDEYRPAIYHFSANGVLVNRFVPKGAAALGGDEAGTYGIENLPAVYNKRKTNRGFEAAAYDPEANLVYAFIQSPLQNPTAAAGKKSAVIRILAFSVETSTPVAEYVYFLENSKLKLKKVDKIGDATYLGKNRFGVIERDATFNDKEGKKYVFEINIKGATNTLGKTAADFGGKELEELTPDAFAKLGLRAVYKRKVLNLPSIGYHPSDKAEGLVLLPDGSFAVLNDNDFAYNYTKRSLTGTPIQLGIISFTRSNAVDVIKDKKVELKNQPFFGMYMPDAIYAYAIDGKNYFVTANEGDDRGDWYEDTDFKDTAKLKKKVKLDDTTFPQGSAGQALKKESNLRTSAIDGDVDGDGKKEELHAYGARSFSIFDAYGNLVFDSGDAIERITGELIPKHFNTSNSKNKMEDRTEKKGPEPEGVAIGGINGKYYAFIGIERIGGVLVYDISNPYDPSFVQYINRRNFDVDPEEGTKNGTVGDLGPEGVLFISALESPNNKPLLVVPNEVSGTTTIYQIDVK
;
A
#
# COMPACT_ATOMS: atom_id res chain seq x y z
N MET A 1 -62.85 -53.86 -22.51
CA MET A 1 -61.47 -54.28 -22.15
C MET A 1 -61.07 -53.48 -20.92
N LEU A 2 -60.99 -54.07 -19.71
CA LEU A 2 -59.88 -54.91 -19.19
C LEU A 2 -58.54 -54.16 -19.22
N LYS A 3 -57.83 -53.89 -18.11
CA LYS A 3 -58.03 -54.12 -16.65
C LYS A 3 -57.48 -52.87 -15.93
N LEU A 4 -58.16 -52.16 -15.03
CA LEU A 4 -58.57 -52.52 -13.66
C LEU A 4 -57.48 -53.19 -12.80
N ARG A 5 -56.85 -52.42 -11.91
CA ARG A 5 -57.02 -52.57 -10.44
C ARG A 5 -56.49 -51.34 -9.65
N PRO A 6 -57.21 -50.89 -8.61
CA PRO A 6 -56.69 -49.95 -7.61
C PRO A 6 -55.99 -50.70 -6.46
N ASN A 7 -55.08 -50.05 -5.74
CA ASN A 7 -54.62 -50.53 -4.43
C ASN A 7 -55.02 -49.53 -3.34
N ILE A 8 -55.92 -50.01 -2.49
CA ILE A 8 -56.29 -49.44 -1.20
C ILE A 8 -55.06 -49.59 -0.27
N TYR A 9 -54.57 -48.50 0.30
CA TYR A 9 -53.69 -48.59 1.46
C TYR A 9 -54.53 -48.73 2.72
N LEU A 10 -54.60 -49.97 3.21
CA LEU A 10 -55.24 -50.32 4.47
C LEU A 10 -54.33 -49.90 5.63
N SER A 11 -54.91 -49.21 6.62
CA SER A 11 -54.21 -48.80 7.84
C SER A 11 -53.69 -50.01 8.61
N VAL A 12 -52.37 -50.12 8.77
CA VAL A 12 -51.75 -51.01 9.77
C VAL A 12 -50.86 -50.18 10.68
N LEU A 13 -51.38 -49.93 11.88
CA LEU A 13 -50.67 -49.24 12.95
C LEU A 13 -49.63 -50.19 13.57
N ILE A 14 -48.42 -50.25 13.01
CA ILE A 14 -47.29 -50.91 13.68
C ILE A 14 -46.63 -49.89 14.61
N LEU A 15 -47.00 -49.96 15.89
CA LEU A 15 -46.39 -49.19 16.96
C LEU A 15 -45.00 -49.79 17.29
N LEU A 16 -44.01 -49.57 16.43
CA LEU A 16 -42.63 -49.94 16.72
C LEU A 16 -41.97 -48.82 17.53
N THR A 17 -42.02 -48.95 18.85
CA THR A 17 -41.27 -48.09 19.78
C THR A 17 -39.77 -48.39 19.71
N LEU A 18 -39.14 -47.98 18.62
CA LEU A 18 -37.69 -47.80 18.57
C LEU A 18 -37.37 -46.49 19.29
N THR A 19 -36.91 -46.62 20.54
CA THR A 19 -36.15 -45.56 21.22
C THR A 19 -34.78 -45.45 20.55
N GLY A 20 -34.78 -44.98 19.31
CA GLY A 20 -33.58 -44.50 18.64
C GLY A 20 -33.22 -43.16 19.23
N SER A 21 -32.31 -43.14 20.20
CA SER A 21 -31.59 -41.91 20.54
C SER A 21 -30.89 -41.44 19.26
N ALA A 22 -31.45 -40.42 18.63
CA ALA A 22 -30.78 -39.74 17.54
C ALA A 22 -29.49 -39.16 18.13
N PHE A 23 -28.35 -39.78 17.78
CA PHE A 23 -27.06 -39.17 18.05
C PHE A 23 -27.03 -37.85 17.28
N ALA A 24 -27.19 -36.74 17.99
CA ALA A 24 -26.87 -35.43 17.44
C ALA A 24 -25.40 -35.48 17.03
N THR A 25 -25.17 -35.56 15.72
CA THR A 25 -23.82 -35.62 15.15
C THR A 25 -23.13 -34.31 15.49
N LYS A 26 -22.16 -34.36 16.42
CA LYS A 26 -21.40 -33.18 16.83
C LYS A 26 -20.79 -32.53 15.59
N VAL A 27 -21.16 -31.28 15.33
CA VAL A 27 -20.58 -30.47 14.25
C VAL A 27 -19.05 -30.51 14.34
N PRO A 28 -18.34 -30.84 13.25
CA PRO A 28 -16.89 -30.96 13.26
C PRO A 28 -16.20 -29.63 13.57
N VAL A 29 -14.96 -29.72 14.07
CA VAL A 29 -14.07 -28.58 14.24
C VAL A 29 -12.78 -28.92 13.50
N ILE A 30 -12.51 -28.20 12.41
CA ILE A 30 -11.24 -28.24 11.69
C ILE A 30 -10.35 -27.18 12.33
N THR A 31 -9.14 -27.54 12.75
CA THR A 31 -8.21 -26.57 13.33
C THR A 31 -6.75 -26.88 12.98
N LYS A 32 -5.95 -25.81 12.90
CA LYS A 32 -4.49 -25.86 12.89
C LYS A 32 -4.00 -24.85 13.90
N ILE A 33 -3.11 -25.27 14.80
CA ILE A 33 -2.59 -24.49 15.91
C ILE A 33 -1.08 -24.49 15.78
N ALA A 34 -0.41 -23.35 16.03
CA ALA A 34 1.05 -23.30 16.09
C ALA A 34 1.58 -24.09 17.29
N ASP A 35 2.73 -24.77 17.16
CA ASP A 35 3.26 -25.68 18.19
C ASP A 35 3.39 -25.02 19.59
N ASN A 36 3.70 -23.72 19.61
CA ASN A 36 3.84 -22.90 20.82
C ASN A 36 2.76 -21.80 20.90
N ALA A 37 1.55 -22.04 20.39
CA ALA A 37 0.45 -21.09 20.41
C ALA A 37 0.14 -20.62 21.85
N PRO A 38 0.23 -19.32 22.17
CA PRO A 38 0.02 -18.81 23.54
C PRO A 38 -1.45 -18.78 23.97
N ILE A 39 -2.37 -18.85 22.99
CA ILE A 39 -3.82 -18.90 23.19
C ILE A 39 -4.45 -19.94 22.26
N GLU A 40 -5.64 -20.40 22.59
CA GLU A 40 -6.46 -21.31 21.76
C GLU A 40 -7.94 -20.93 21.85
N LEU A 41 -8.62 -20.86 20.70
CA LEU A 41 -10.06 -20.64 20.58
C LEU A 41 -10.78 -21.98 20.70
N ASN A 42 -11.71 -22.06 21.65
CA ASN A 42 -12.56 -23.22 21.88
C ASN A 42 -14.05 -22.81 21.79
N PRO A 43 -14.83 -23.36 20.85
CA PRO A 43 -16.25 -23.04 20.74
C PRO A 43 -17.02 -23.58 21.96
N ILE A 44 -17.65 -22.70 22.72
CA ILE A 44 -18.38 -23.05 23.96
C ILE A 44 -19.90 -22.97 23.82
N GLY A 45 -20.41 -22.10 22.96
CA GLY A 45 -21.85 -21.89 22.78
C GLY A 45 -22.19 -21.40 21.37
N VAL A 46 -23.40 -21.69 20.90
CA VAL A 46 -23.91 -21.28 19.59
C VAL A 46 -25.36 -20.84 19.74
N TYR A 47 -25.72 -19.71 19.14
CA TYR A 47 -27.11 -19.37 18.83
C TYR A 47 -27.38 -19.68 17.35
N GLU A 48 -28.54 -20.27 17.05
CA GLU A 48 -28.95 -20.61 15.70
C GLU A 48 -30.30 -19.94 15.41
N SER A 49 -30.37 -19.14 14.35
CA SER A 49 -31.64 -18.52 13.92
C SER A 49 -32.54 -19.47 13.11
N GLY A 50 -31.95 -20.54 12.53
CA GLY A 50 -32.61 -21.47 11.62
C GLY A 50 -32.90 -20.91 10.22
N ILE A 51 -32.35 -19.74 9.89
CA ILE A 51 -32.52 -19.06 8.60
C ILE A 51 -31.25 -19.27 7.78
N PHE A 52 -31.40 -19.78 6.56
CA PHE A 52 -30.36 -19.77 5.54
C PHE A 52 -30.70 -18.65 4.55
N ASP A 53 -29.99 -17.53 4.67
CA ASP A 53 -30.14 -16.33 3.86
C ASP A 53 -28.85 -15.52 3.98
N GLU A 54 -28.45 -14.82 2.94
CA GLU A 54 -27.45 -13.75 3.10
C GLU A 54 -28.09 -12.66 3.98
N SER A 55 -27.31 -11.95 4.81
CA SER A 55 -27.78 -11.05 5.87
C SER A 55 -28.54 -11.66 7.08
N ALA A 56 -28.51 -12.99 7.33
CA ALA A 56 -29.32 -13.56 8.43
C ALA A 56 -28.76 -13.27 9.84
N ALA A 57 -27.45 -13.05 9.99
CA ALA A 57 -26.76 -12.64 11.22
C ALA A 57 -25.39 -12.01 10.94
N GLU A 58 -25.30 -10.68 10.88
CA GLU A 58 -24.11 -9.95 10.42
C GLU A 58 -23.28 -9.32 11.56
N ILE A 59 -23.45 -8.02 11.84
CA ILE A 59 -22.70 -7.28 12.85
C ILE A 59 -23.23 -7.56 14.26
N ALA A 60 -22.32 -7.75 15.20
CA ALA A 60 -22.62 -7.91 16.62
C ALA A 60 -22.00 -6.81 17.49
N ALA A 61 -22.73 -6.39 18.53
CA ALA A 61 -22.23 -5.46 19.56
C ALA A 61 -22.61 -5.88 20.98
N TYR A 62 -21.74 -5.59 21.95
CA TYR A 62 -21.84 -6.11 23.33
C TYR A 62 -22.22 -5.05 24.37
N ASP A 63 -23.34 -5.29 25.05
CA ASP A 63 -23.71 -4.64 26.30
C ASP A 63 -23.11 -5.41 27.48
N LYS A 64 -21.95 -4.93 27.93
CA LYS A 64 -21.23 -5.44 29.11
C LYS A 64 -21.92 -5.23 30.45
N LYS A 65 -22.92 -4.33 30.53
CA LYS A 65 -23.65 -4.02 31.76
C LYS A 65 -24.72 -5.05 32.05
N ASN A 66 -25.41 -5.55 31.02
CA ASN A 66 -26.43 -6.59 31.14
C ASN A 66 -25.98 -7.98 30.68
N MET A 67 -24.75 -8.09 30.14
CA MET A 67 -24.18 -9.29 29.50
C MET A 67 -25.05 -9.75 28.32
N ARG A 68 -25.24 -8.84 27.35
CA ARG A 68 -26.09 -9.05 26.17
C ARG A 68 -25.38 -8.73 24.87
N ILE A 69 -25.71 -9.47 23.81
CA ILE A 69 -25.24 -9.21 22.45
C ILE A 69 -26.43 -8.76 21.61
N TYR A 70 -26.26 -7.67 20.87
CA TYR A 70 -27.15 -7.25 19.78
C TYR A 70 -26.59 -7.80 18.47
N ILE A 71 -27.42 -8.42 17.64
CA ILE A 71 -27.05 -8.98 16.33
C ILE A 71 -27.95 -8.37 15.26
N VAL A 72 -27.34 -7.89 14.18
CA VAL A 72 -28.06 -7.36 13.01
C VAL A 72 -28.74 -8.47 12.22
N LYS A 73 -29.97 -8.18 11.78
CA LYS A 73 -30.72 -8.96 10.78
C LYS A 73 -31.19 -8.02 9.69
N ALA A 74 -30.37 -7.80 8.66
CA ALA A 74 -30.51 -6.61 7.81
C ALA A 74 -31.84 -6.55 7.06
N THR A 75 -32.17 -7.62 6.34
CA THR A 75 -33.40 -7.74 5.53
C THR A 75 -34.69 -7.69 6.37
N ALA A 76 -34.59 -7.95 7.68
CA ALA A 76 -35.70 -7.84 8.62
C ALA A 76 -35.81 -6.43 9.27
N ALA A 77 -34.84 -5.55 9.04
CA ALA A 77 -34.64 -4.27 9.74
C ALA A 77 -34.86 -4.39 11.25
N ALA A 78 -34.21 -5.39 11.86
CA ALA A 78 -34.36 -5.74 13.26
C ALA A 78 -33.03 -6.15 13.91
N LEU A 79 -32.96 -6.03 15.24
CA LEU A 79 -31.88 -6.58 16.06
C LEU A 79 -32.39 -7.75 16.90
N ASP A 80 -31.68 -8.87 16.86
CA ASP A 80 -31.82 -9.93 17.86
C ASP A 80 -30.99 -9.58 19.10
N VAL A 81 -31.54 -9.80 20.29
CA VAL A 81 -30.84 -9.56 21.56
C VAL A 81 -30.67 -10.89 22.28
N LEU A 82 -29.42 -11.31 22.46
CA LEU A 82 -29.04 -12.51 23.20
C LEU A 82 -28.63 -12.15 24.63
N ASP A 83 -29.08 -12.91 25.62
CA ASP A 83 -28.47 -12.97 26.95
C ASP A 83 -27.35 -14.01 26.92
N ILE A 84 -26.16 -13.63 27.39
CA ILE A 84 -24.97 -14.49 27.41
C ILE A 84 -24.38 -14.69 28.82
N LYS A 85 -25.15 -14.46 29.90
CA LYS A 85 -24.67 -14.70 31.28
C LYS A 85 -24.14 -16.11 31.50
N ASP A 86 -24.67 -17.06 30.73
CA ASP A 86 -24.04 -18.35 30.46
C ASP A 86 -23.60 -18.37 28.99
N PRO A 87 -22.31 -18.10 28.68
CA PRO A 87 -21.83 -17.98 27.31
C PRO A 87 -21.76 -19.35 26.59
N ALA A 88 -21.91 -20.47 27.30
CA ALA A 88 -22.07 -21.78 26.69
C ALA A 88 -23.50 -22.04 26.19
N HIS A 89 -24.48 -21.30 26.70
CA HIS A 89 -25.89 -21.43 26.33
C HIS A 89 -26.54 -20.05 26.04
N PRO A 90 -26.07 -19.34 24.99
CA PRO A 90 -26.61 -18.03 24.60
C PRO A 90 -28.10 -18.15 24.23
N LYS A 91 -28.92 -17.18 24.67
CA LYS A 91 -30.39 -17.24 24.52
C LYS A 91 -30.95 -15.93 23.97
N LYS A 92 -31.69 -15.98 22.86
CA LYS A 92 -32.50 -14.85 22.40
C LYS A 92 -33.56 -14.50 23.44
N ILE A 93 -33.49 -13.28 23.96
CA ILE A 93 -34.45 -12.72 24.94
C ILE A 93 -35.38 -11.68 24.34
N LYS A 94 -35.00 -11.05 23.21
CA LYS A 94 -35.79 -10.00 22.56
C LYS A 94 -35.45 -9.91 21.07
N GLU A 95 -36.39 -9.37 20.31
CA GLU A 95 -36.21 -8.87 18.95
C GLU A 95 -36.67 -7.41 18.93
N ILE A 96 -35.88 -6.51 18.34
CA ILE A 96 -36.16 -5.07 18.27
C ILE A 96 -36.37 -4.70 16.81
N LYS A 97 -37.62 -4.44 16.41
CA LYS A 97 -37.97 -4.04 15.03
C LYS A 97 -37.85 -2.54 14.85
N LEU A 98 -37.08 -2.12 13.85
CA LEU A 98 -36.81 -0.71 13.54
C LEU A 98 -37.30 -0.30 12.14
N ASN A 99 -37.89 -1.22 11.37
CA ASN A 99 -38.47 -1.09 10.02
C ASN A 99 -39.45 0.09 9.77
N LYS A 100 -39.79 0.88 10.80
CA LYS A 100 -40.55 2.14 10.69
C LYS A 100 -39.66 3.38 10.48
N TYR A 101 -38.34 3.23 10.54
CA TYR A 101 -37.35 4.32 10.41
C TYR A 101 -36.59 4.27 9.08
N ALA A 102 -36.22 3.06 8.63
CA ALA A 102 -35.68 2.75 7.30
C ALA A 102 -35.98 1.28 6.95
N THR A 103 -35.49 0.78 5.80
CA THR A 103 -35.82 -0.58 5.29
C THR A 103 -34.73 -1.63 5.55
N GLY A 104 -33.51 -1.23 5.88
CA GLY A 104 -32.41 -2.12 6.32
C GLY A 104 -31.77 -1.68 7.64
N ILE A 105 -30.95 -2.56 8.22
CA ILE A 105 -29.94 -2.27 9.25
C ILE A 105 -28.67 -2.95 8.75
N ASN A 106 -27.55 -2.23 8.62
CA ASN A 106 -26.27 -2.88 8.28
C ASN A 106 -25.42 -3.09 9.53
N SER A 107 -25.46 -2.17 10.50
CA SER A 107 -24.58 -2.26 11.67
C SER A 107 -25.17 -1.74 12.98
N VAL A 108 -24.56 -2.18 14.08
CA VAL A 108 -24.90 -1.82 15.46
C VAL A 108 -23.62 -1.66 16.28
N ASP A 109 -23.60 -0.71 17.20
CA ASP A 109 -22.53 -0.54 18.19
C ASP A 109 -23.09 -0.11 19.56
N VAL A 110 -22.33 -0.34 20.63
CA VAL A 110 -22.79 -0.10 22.02
C VAL A 110 -21.74 0.66 22.83
N HIS A 111 -22.14 1.75 23.48
CA HIS A 111 -21.29 2.45 24.46
C HIS A 111 -22.12 2.98 25.64
N GLY A 112 -21.64 2.70 26.85
CA GLY A 112 -22.30 3.11 28.09
C GLY A 112 -23.73 2.56 28.19
N ASP A 113 -24.72 3.46 28.20
CA ASP A 113 -26.15 3.14 28.25
C ASP A 113 -26.86 3.28 26.89
N LEU A 114 -26.10 3.42 25.79
CA LEU A 114 -26.62 3.64 24.44
C LEU A 114 -26.25 2.51 23.48
N VAL A 115 -27.21 2.18 22.61
CA VAL A 115 -27.02 1.40 21.39
C VAL A 115 -27.19 2.37 20.21
N ALA A 116 -26.29 2.37 19.25
CA ALA A 116 -26.44 3.09 17.98
C ALA A 116 -26.61 2.08 16.84
N VAL A 117 -27.46 2.41 15.87
CA VAL A 117 -27.82 1.54 14.75
C VAL A 117 -27.77 2.35 13.47
N ALA A 118 -26.96 1.91 12.50
CA ALA A 118 -27.01 2.44 11.13
C ALA A 118 -28.18 1.79 10.39
N MET A 119 -28.95 2.61 9.69
CA MET A 119 -30.16 2.17 8.99
C MET A 119 -30.26 2.81 7.62
N GLU A 120 -30.38 1.97 6.60
CA GLU A 120 -30.39 2.35 5.20
C GLU A 120 -31.76 2.13 4.54
N HIS A 121 -31.93 2.73 3.37
CA HIS A 121 -33.16 2.65 2.58
C HIS A 121 -32.97 1.72 1.36
N ARG A 122 -32.68 0.43 1.60
CA ARG A 122 -32.69 -0.64 0.57
C ARG A 122 -33.82 -0.43 -0.42
N LEU A 123 -33.45 -0.22 -1.68
CA LEU A 123 -34.37 -0.29 -2.82
C LEU A 123 -34.65 -1.77 -3.11
N ASP A 124 -35.92 -2.15 -3.29
CA ASP A 124 -36.23 -3.50 -3.79
C ASP A 124 -35.87 -3.57 -5.28
N TYR A 125 -34.60 -3.93 -5.52
CA TYR A 125 -33.93 -4.14 -6.81
C TYR A 125 -34.74 -4.94 -7.85
N ARG A 126 -35.77 -5.68 -7.43
CA ARG A 126 -36.65 -6.45 -8.32
C ARG A 126 -38.08 -5.93 -8.46
N LYS A 127 -38.51 -4.85 -7.78
CA LYS A 127 -39.94 -4.48 -7.74
C LYS A 127 -40.35 -3.05 -8.12
N GLU A 128 -39.50 -2.03 -8.08
CA GLU A 128 -39.93 -0.62 -8.32
C GLU A 128 -39.45 0.02 -9.65
N TYR A 129 -39.60 -0.69 -10.76
CA TYR A 129 -39.43 -0.13 -12.10
C TYR A 129 -40.63 0.74 -12.57
N LYS A 130 -41.03 1.72 -11.74
CA LYS A 130 -42.14 2.67 -12.02
C LYS A 130 -41.83 4.14 -11.70
N GLY A 131 -40.57 4.55 -11.86
CA GLY A 131 -40.21 5.97 -12.01
C GLY A 131 -40.27 6.80 -10.73
N GLN A 132 -40.11 6.17 -9.55
CA GLN A 132 -39.93 6.85 -8.27
C GLN A 132 -38.63 6.36 -7.60
N ASN A 133 -37.50 6.53 -8.30
CA ASN A 133 -36.16 6.29 -7.73
C ASN A 133 -35.87 7.36 -6.67
N HIS A 134 -36.17 7.04 -5.42
CA HIS A 134 -35.79 7.86 -4.28
C HIS A 134 -34.54 7.27 -3.61
N HIS A 135 -33.37 7.73 -4.03
CA HIS A 135 -32.21 7.73 -3.12
C HIS A 135 -32.60 8.57 -1.91
N LEU A 136 -32.69 7.94 -0.74
CA LEU A 136 -33.07 8.60 0.52
C LEU A 136 -31.90 8.53 1.49
N GLU A 137 -31.63 9.65 2.15
CA GLU A 137 -30.82 9.67 3.37
C GLU A 137 -31.34 8.61 4.36
N GLY A 138 -30.45 7.77 4.87
CA GLY A 138 -30.76 6.80 5.92
C GLY A 138 -30.86 7.44 7.30
N ARG A 139 -30.77 6.63 8.35
CA ARG A 139 -30.92 7.05 9.75
C ARG A 139 -29.81 6.51 10.63
N VAL A 140 -29.48 7.28 11.66
CA VAL A 140 -28.83 6.77 12.86
C VAL A 140 -29.89 6.69 13.96
N VAL A 141 -30.21 5.49 14.42
CA VAL A 141 -31.20 5.26 15.48
C VAL A 141 -30.48 4.94 16.78
N PHE A 142 -30.76 5.72 17.82
CA PHE A 142 -30.21 5.48 19.16
C PHE A 142 -31.27 4.84 20.05
N LEU A 143 -30.90 3.75 20.72
CA LEU A 143 -31.68 3.06 21.73
C LEU A 143 -31.02 3.19 23.10
N ASN A 144 -31.78 2.94 24.17
CA ASN A 144 -31.22 2.55 25.46
C ASN A 144 -31.01 1.02 25.52
N LEU A 145 -30.38 0.51 26.58
CA LEU A 145 -30.10 -0.93 26.79
C LEU A 145 -31.34 -1.82 27.01
N GLU A 146 -32.53 -1.24 27.17
CA GLU A 146 -33.81 -1.97 27.12
C GLU A 146 -34.37 -2.07 25.69
N GLY A 147 -33.73 -1.44 24.70
CA GLY A 147 -34.19 -1.40 23.31
C GLY A 147 -35.29 -0.38 23.04
N HIS A 148 -35.43 0.66 23.88
CA HIS A 148 -36.32 1.79 23.62
C HIS A 148 -35.58 2.89 22.85
N VAL A 149 -36.19 3.39 21.78
CA VAL A 149 -35.61 4.47 20.96
C VAL A 149 -35.60 5.78 21.75
N VAL A 150 -34.42 6.39 21.88
CA VAL A 150 -34.19 7.66 22.59
C VAL A 150 -33.91 8.84 21.65
N LYS A 151 -33.40 8.58 20.44
CA LYS A 151 -33.17 9.58 19.39
C LYS A 151 -33.15 8.92 18.02
N VAL A 152 -33.58 9.66 17.00
CA VAL A 152 -33.36 9.34 15.58
C VAL A 152 -32.76 10.57 14.93
N LEU A 153 -31.78 10.37 14.05
CA LEU A 153 -31.10 11.40 13.27
C LEU A 153 -31.03 10.96 11.80
N ASN A 154 -31.01 11.91 10.86
CA ASN A 154 -30.75 11.60 9.44
C ASN A 154 -29.25 11.35 9.26
N ALA A 155 -28.90 10.27 8.57
CA ALA A 155 -27.55 9.97 8.14
C ALA A 155 -27.35 10.41 6.67
N GLY A 156 -26.22 10.04 6.05
CA GLY A 156 -26.03 10.17 4.60
C GLY A 156 -26.85 9.13 3.81
N PHE A 157 -26.54 8.98 2.53
CA PHE A 157 -27.09 7.91 1.69
C PHE A 157 -26.41 6.58 2.03
N LEU A 158 -27.20 5.51 2.13
CA LEU A 158 -26.73 4.15 2.42
C LEU A 158 -25.76 4.09 3.62
N PRO A 159 -26.25 4.33 4.86
CA PRO A 159 -25.39 4.28 6.04
C PRO A 159 -25.08 2.85 6.43
N ASP A 160 -23.81 2.49 6.28
CA ASP A 160 -23.30 1.14 6.48
C ASP A 160 -22.82 0.91 7.92
N MET A 161 -21.53 1.14 8.23
CA MET A 161 -21.01 0.93 9.58
C MET A 161 -21.25 2.12 10.55
N VAL A 162 -21.72 1.84 11.77
CA VAL A 162 -21.74 2.75 12.92
C VAL A 162 -20.67 2.38 13.94
N LYS A 163 -19.96 3.39 14.47
CA LYS A 163 -18.98 3.19 15.54
C LYS A 163 -18.98 4.33 16.56
N PHE A 164 -19.02 4.00 17.85
CA PHE A 164 -18.71 4.92 18.94
C PHE A 164 -17.20 5.13 19.04
N THR A 165 -16.77 6.36 19.35
CA THR A 165 -15.41 6.56 19.84
C THR A 165 -15.18 5.81 21.15
N PRO A 166 -13.96 5.32 21.45
CA PRO A 166 -13.64 4.67 22.72
C PRO A 166 -14.05 5.48 23.97
N ASP A 167 -13.98 6.82 23.90
CA ASP A 167 -14.42 7.73 24.97
C ASP A 167 -15.94 8.01 25.03
N GLY A 168 -16.71 7.54 24.04
CA GLY A 168 -18.16 7.72 23.92
C GLY A 168 -18.61 9.15 23.57
N GLN A 169 -17.69 10.06 23.28
CA GLN A 169 -18.02 11.47 22.98
C GLN A 169 -18.54 11.68 21.56
N TYR A 170 -18.26 10.79 20.62
CA TYR A 170 -18.77 10.85 19.26
C TYR A 170 -19.26 9.48 18.78
N VAL A 171 -20.16 9.51 17.80
CA VAL A 171 -20.49 8.37 16.93
C VAL A 171 -20.20 8.77 15.51
N LEU A 172 -19.53 7.90 14.76
CA LEU A 172 -19.33 8.02 13.33
C LEU A 172 -20.20 6.99 12.63
N VAL A 173 -20.77 7.36 11.48
CA VAL A 173 -21.46 6.44 10.57
C VAL A 173 -20.95 6.68 9.17
N ALA A 174 -20.44 5.64 8.52
CA ALA A 174 -20.03 5.68 7.13
C ALA A 174 -21.28 5.61 6.27
N ASN A 175 -21.29 6.29 5.14
CA ASN A 175 -22.47 6.35 4.27
C ASN A 175 -21.93 6.32 2.85
N GLU A 176 -22.04 5.13 2.24
CA GLU A 176 -21.42 4.72 0.99
C GLU A 176 -21.65 5.79 -0.08
N GLY A 177 -22.91 5.93 -0.49
CA GLY A 177 -23.29 6.80 -1.59
C GLY A 177 -23.47 6.06 -2.91
N GLU A 178 -23.62 4.73 -2.91
CA GLU A 178 -23.70 3.90 -4.12
C GLU A 178 -24.64 4.44 -5.22
N PRO A 179 -24.32 4.21 -6.51
CA PRO A 179 -25.23 4.47 -7.62
C PRO A 179 -26.45 3.54 -7.62
N ASN A 180 -27.59 4.01 -8.12
CA ASN A 180 -28.69 3.10 -8.43
C ASN A 180 -28.38 2.24 -9.66
N VAL A 181 -29.02 1.06 -9.72
CA VAL A 181 -29.02 0.17 -10.89
C VAL A 181 -29.32 0.96 -12.17
N GLY A 182 -28.42 0.87 -13.15
CA GLY A 182 -28.51 1.62 -14.41
C GLY A 182 -28.02 3.08 -14.35
N VAL A 183 -27.43 3.50 -13.21
CA VAL A 183 -26.62 4.73 -13.05
C VAL A 183 -27.37 6.04 -13.35
N THR A 184 -28.67 6.08 -13.05
CA THR A 184 -29.51 7.28 -13.26
C THR A 184 -29.35 8.33 -12.16
N HIS A 185 -28.94 7.90 -10.97
CA HIS A 185 -28.51 8.75 -9.87
C HIS A 185 -27.45 8.02 -9.05
N ASP A 186 -26.56 8.82 -8.50
CA ASP A 186 -25.28 8.45 -7.91
C ASP A 186 -24.99 9.60 -6.92
N PRO A 187 -25.32 9.43 -5.63
CA PRO A 187 -25.19 10.47 -4.60
C PRO A 187 -23.72 10.77 -4.26
N ALA A 188 -23.49 11.74 -3.38
CA ALA A 188 -22.15 12.03 -2.88
C ALA A 188 -21.92 11.32 -1.54
N ALA A 189 -20.80 10.62 -1.46
CA ALA A 189 -20.34 9.89 -0.29
C ALA A 189 -20.08 10.81 0.90
N SER A 190 -20.26 10.28 2.12
CA SER A 190 -20.05 11.07 3.33
C SER A 190 -19.79 10.24 4.58
N ILE A 191 -19.34 10.91 5.63
CA ILE A 191 -19.29 10.34 6.99
C ILE A 191 -20.15 11.22 7.90
N THR A 192 -21.10 10.60 8.60
CA THR A 192 -22.01 11.26 9.53
C THR A 192 -21.37 11.21 10.91
N ILE A 193 -21.08 12.37 11.50
CA ILE A 193 -20.48 12.48 12.83
C ILE A 193 -21.49 13.09 13.80
N VAL A 194 -21.81 12.34 14.85
CA VAL A 194 -22.72 12.74 15.93
C VAL A 194 -21.91 13.07 17.18
N ASP A 195 -21.90 14.33 17.58
CA ASP A 195 -21.35 14.84 18.84
C ASP A 195 -22.31 14.53 20.00
N LEU A 196 -21.83 13.72 20.94
CA LEU A 196 -22.53 13.29 22.16
C LEU A 196 -21.96 13.96 23.43
N THR A 197 -21.02 14.91 23.32
CA THR A 197 -20.37 15.59 24.47
C THR A 197 -21.35 16.28 25.43
N ARG A 198 -22.57 16.56 24.97
CA ARG A 198 -23.67 17.17 25.75
C ARG A 198 -24.82 16.19 26.05
N GLY A 199 -24.57 14.89 25.89
CA GLY A 199 -25.52 13.80 26.03
C GLY A 199 -26.52 13.69 24.87
N ILE A 200 -27.07 12.50 24.68
CA ILE A 200 -27.91 12.13 23.52
C ILE A 200 -29.10 13.07 23.23
N LYS A 201 -29.69 13.68 24.27
CA LYS A 201 -30.80 14.65 24.10
C LYS A 201 -30.36 15.91 23.36
N SER A 202 -29.11 16.32 23.56
CA SER A 202 -28.48 17.53 22.98
C SER A 202 -27.55 17.20 21.81
N ALA A 203 -27.58 15.96 21.32
CA ALA A 203 -26.68 15.46 20.28
C ALA A 203 -26.73 16.34 19.02
N ARG A 204 -25.55 16.60 18.44
CA ARG A 204 -25.40 17.42 17.23
C ARG A 204 -24.84 16.56 16.11
N LEU A 205 -25.40 16.69 14.91
CA LEU A 205 -24.97 15.94 13.74
C LEU A 205 -24.25 16.84 12.75
N LYS A 206 -23.22 16.30 12.12
CA LYS A 206 -22.54 16.90 10.96
C LYS A 206 -22.17 15.80 9.97
N GLN A 207 -22.68 15.87 8.75
CA GLN A 207 -22.13 15.11 7.62
C GLN A 207 -20.84 15.79 7.14
N VAL A 208 -19.83 15.00 6.81
CA VAL A 208 -18.58 15.46 6.18
C VAL A 208 -18.42 14.72 4.84
N GLY A 209 -18.36 15.47 3.76
CA GLY A 209 -18.21 14.94 2.40
C GLY A 209 -16.75 14.91 1.93
N PHE A 210 -16.58 14.36 0.73
CA PHE A 210 -15.29 14.28 0.02
C PHE A 210 -15.12 15.39 -1.04
N ASP A 211 -16.03 16.37 -1.09
CA ASP A 211 -16.02 17.52 -2.02
C ASP A 211 -14.70 18.31 -2.01
N GLY A 212 -13.99 18.32 -0.88
CA GLY A 212 -12.67 18.93 -0.73
C GLY A 212 -11.53 18.22 -1.48
N PHE A 213 -11.79 17.07 -2.11
CA PHE A 213 -10.85 16.31 -2.94
C PHE A 213 -11.19 16.38 -4.44
N ASP A 214 -12.35 16.91 -4.80
CA ASP A 214 -12.81 17.01 -6.19
C ASP A 214 -11.87 17.84 -7.07
N GLY A 215 -11.64 17.37 -8.29
CA GLY A 215 -10.69 17.97 -9.23
C GLY A 215 -9.23 17.53 -9.03
N THR A 216 -8.99 16.52 -8.18
CA THR A 216 -7.66 15.91 -7.92
C THR A 216 -7.60 14.40 -8.25
N GLU A 217 -8.52 13.91 -9.08
CA GLU A 217 -8.69 12.50 -9.46
C GLU A 217 -7.40 11.89 -10.04
N VAL A 218 -6.66 12.63 -10.85
CA VAL A 218 -5.40 12.18 -11.45
C VAL A 218 -4.28 12.16 -10.41
N ALA A 219 -4.25 13.11 -9.47
CA ALA A 219 -3.28 13.10 -8.39
C ALA A 219 -3.46 11.88 -7.46
N TYR A 220 -4.69 11.52 -7.11
CA TYR A 220 -4.96 10.33 -6.29
C TYR A 220 -4.80 9.01 -7.06
N ARG A 221 -5.18 8.96 -8.36
CA ARG A 221 -4.87 7.80 -9.22
C ARG A 221 -3.36 7.56 -9.35
N ASN A 222 -2.56 8.62 -9.54
CA ASN A 222 -1.10 8.54 -9.55
C ASN A 222 -0.48 8.17 -8.17
N ALA A 223 -1.24 8.30 -7.08
CA ALA A 223 -0.83 7.82 -5.76
C ALA A 223 -1.17 6.33 -5.54
N GLY A 224 -2.06 5.75 -6.35
CA GLY A 224 -2.52 4.37 -6.26
C GLY A 224 -3.94 4.19 -5.70
N VAL A 225 -4.74 5.26 -5.60
CA VAL A 225 -6.18 5.15 -5.33
C VAL A 225 -6.89 4.76 -6.63
N ARG A 226 -7.73 3.72 -6.58
CA ARG A 226 -8.55 3.30 -7.72
C ARG A 226 -9.72 4.28 -7.85
N ILE A 227 -9.81 4.92 -9.03
CA ILE A 227 -10.80 5.94 -9.35
C ILE A 227 -11.24 5.74 -10.79
N PHE A 228 -12.54 5.72 -11.07
CA PHE A 228 -13.07 5.48 -12.42
C PHE A 228 -12.65 6.58 -13.41
N PRO A 229 -12.34 6.24 -14.68
CA PRO A 229 -11.83 7.21 -15.64
C PRO A 229 -12.94 8.11 -16.20
N LEU A 230 -12.61 9.38 -16.42
CA LEU A 230 -13.57 10.45 -16.75
C LEU A 230 -14.32 10.26 -18.08
N ASP A 231 -13.82 9.43 -18.99
CA ASP A 231 -14.45 9.10 -20.26
C ASP A 231 -15.60 8.07 -20.12
N LYS A 232 -15.65 7.35 -18.99
CA LYS A 232 -16.77 6.48 -18.59
C LYS A 232 -17.90 7.22 -17.88
N GLY A 233 -18.09 8.50 -18.18
CA GLY A 233 -19.36 9.20 -18.04
C GLY A 233 -19.59 9.99 -16.76
N PHE A 234 -18.84 9.75 -15.68
CA PHE A 234 -19.04 10.33 -14.34
C PHE A 234 -17.90 9.85 -13.39
N ARG A 235 -17.37 10.54 -12.34
CA ARG A 235 -17.52 11.93 -11.81
C ARG A 235 -16.19 12.48 -11.19
N ASN A 236 -16.30 13.27 -10.10
CA ASN A 236 -15.23 13.63 -9.16
C ASN A 236 -15.10 12.57 -8.05
N ILE A 237 -14.04 12.67 -7.23
CA ILE A 237 -13.81 11.79 -6.06
C ILE A 237 -15.04 11.68 -5.15
N SER A 238 -15.80 12.76 -4.92
CA SER A 238 -16.94 12.74 -3.99
C SER A 238 -18.13 11.84 -4.33
N ASN A 239 -18.19 11.29 -5.55
CA ASN A 239 -19.17 10.26 -5.94
C ASN A 239 -18.50 8.93 -6.31
N ASP A 240 -17.18 8.90 -6.38
CA ASP A 240 -16.43 7.71 -6.79
C ASP A 240 -16.04 6.84 -5.60
N VAL A 241 -16.06 7.38 -4.37
CA VAL A 241 -15.66 6.65 -3.15
C VAL A 241 -16.86 6.12 -2.37
N GLU A 242 -16.84 4.87 -1.91
CA GLU A 242 -17.87 4.34 -0.99
C GLU A 242 -17.27 4.12 0.42
N PRO A 243 -17.71 4.82 1.47
CA PRO A 243 -17.26 4.56 2.83
C PRO A 243 -18.10 3.51 3.56
N GLU A 244 -17.45 2.42 3.98
CA GLU A 244 -18.06 1.26 4.66
C GLU A 244 -17.60 1.13 6.13
N TYR A 245 -16.54 0.36 6.42
CA TYR A 245 -16.09 0.10 7.80
C TYR A 245 -15.25 1.22 8.42
N ILE A 246 -15.42 1.42 9.74
CA ILE A 246 -14.76 2.46 10.54
C ILE A 246 -13.90 1.85 11.66
N ALA A 247 -12.62 2.15 11.63
CA ALA A 247 -11.67 1.93 12.72
C ALA A 247 -11.34 3.24 13.44
N ILE A 248 -11.46 3.29 14.77
CA ILE A 248 -11.15 4.50 15.57
C ILE A 248 -9.94 4.23 16.46
N THR A 249 -8.99 5.18 16.49
CA THR A 249 -7.79 5.05 17.34
C THR A 249 -8.15 5.00 18.82
N PRO A 250 -7.38 4.28 19.67
CA PRO A 250 -7.67 4.17 21.10
C PRO A 250 -7.80 5.51 21.85
N ASP A 251 -7.14 6.56 21.34
CA ASP A 251 -7.21 7.92 21.89
C ASP A 251 -8.40 8.76 21.40
N SER A 252 -9.32 8.17 20.62
CA SER A 252 -10.54 8.78 20.08
C SER A 252 -10.33 9.99 19.14
N LYS A 253 -9.11 10.23 18.64
CA LYS A 253 -8.80 11.43 17.82
C LYS A 253 -8.91 11.20 16.31
N THR A 254 -8.56 10.01 15.84
CA THR A 254 -8.48 9.67 14.42
C THR A 254 -9.41 8.51 14.13
N ALA A 255 -10.13 8.57 13.01
CA ALA A 255 -10.77 7.40 12.44
C ALA A 255 -10.19 7.12 11.04
N TYR A 256 -10.03 5.85 10.74
CA TYR A 256 -9.72 5.30 9.43
C TYR A 256 -11.00 4.67 8.91
N VAL A 257 -11.42 5.01 7.69
CA VAL A 257 -12.63 4.47 7.07
C VAL A 257 -12.24 3.77 5.77
N ALA A 258 -12.64 2.52 5.60
CA ALA A 258 -12.42 1.75 4.38
C ALA A 258 -13.12 2.43 3.19
N LEU A 259 -12.47 2.37 2.02
CA LEU A 259 -13.05 2.73 0.72
C LEU A 259 -12.76 1.56 -0.21
N GLN A 260 -13.59 0.52 -0.19
CA GLN A 260 -13.21 -0.81 -0.66
C GLN A 260 -12.93 -0.80 -2.17
N GLU A 261 -13.86 -0.33 -2.99
CA GLU A 261 -13.76 -0.30 -4.47
C GLU A 261 -12.61 0.60 -4.93
N ASN A 262 -12.18 1.53 -4.09
CA ASN A 262 -11.11 2.49 -4.35
C ASN A 262 -9.74 1.99 -3.89
N ASN A 263 -9.65 0.82 -3.26
CA ASN A 263 -8.42 0.26 -2.73
C ASN A 263 -7.70 1.25 -1.78
N ALA A 264 -8.48 1.94 -0.94
CA ALA A 264 -8.02 3.10 -0.18
C ALA A 264 -8.66 3.18 1.22
N VAL A 265 -8.15 4.11 2.03
CA VAL A 265 -8.67 4.42 3.38
C VAL A 265 -8.76 5.94 3.56
N ALA A 266 -9.92 6.45 3.95
CA ALA A 266 -10.11 7.84 4.35
C ALA A 266 -9.66 8.06 5.80
N VAL A 267 -8.99 9.19 6.07
CA VAL A 267 -8.51 9.54 7.43
C VAL A 267 -9.26 10.76 7.97
N VAL A 268 -10.02 10.56 9.04
CA VAL A 268 -10.88 11.56 9.68
C VAL A 268 -10.27 12.06 10.97
N ASP A 269 -10.16 13.38 11.09
CA ASP A 269 -9.96 14.04 12.39
C ASP A 269 -11.33 14.15 13.07
N VAL A 270 -11.55 13.33 14.10
CA VAL A 270 -12.85 13.19 14.77
C VAL A 270 -13.24 14.49 15.47
N GLN A 271 -12.29 15.14 16.14
CA GLN A 271 -12.54 16.35 16.93
C GLN A 271 -12.80 17.58 16.05
N LYS A 272 -12.08 17.72 14.93
CA LYS A 272 -12.35 18.75 13.93
C LYS A 272 -13.54 18.40 13.03
N GLN A 273 -14.03 17.17 13.12
CA GLN A 273 -15.06 16.59 12.27
C GLN A 273 -14.75 16.87 10.79
N LYS A 274 -13.65 16.30 10.30
CA LYS A 274 -13.17 16.56 8.93
C LYS A 274 -12.37 15.39 8.37
N ILE A 275 -12.64 15.02 7.13
CA ILE A 275 -11.76 14.16 6.32
C ILE A 275 -10.50 14.94 5.96
N THR A 276 -9.34 14.37 6.28
CA THR A 276 -8.02 15.04 6.16
C THR A 276 -7.21 14.53 4.99
N GLU A 277 -7.31 13.22 4.69
CA GLU A 277 -6.59 12.57 3.61
C GLU A 277 -7.29 11.30 3.12
N ILE A 278 -6.97 10.88 1.89
CA ILE A 278 -7.25 9.53 1.37
C ILE A 278 -5.89 8.83 1.18
N LEU A 279 -5.72 7.66 1.79
CA LEU A 279 -4.50 6.85 1.73
C LEU A 279 -4.68 5.69 0.73
N PRO A 280 -3.82 5.57 -0.30
CA PRO A 280 -3.81 4.41 -1.19
C PRO A 280 -3.15 3.21 -0.50
N LEU A 281 -3.72 2.01 -0.64
CA LEU A 281 -3.18 0.79 -0.01
C LEU A 281 -2.08 0.12 -0.85
N GLY A 282 -2.00 0.46 -2.14
CA GLY A 282 -1.02 -0.11 -3.07
C GLY A 282 -1.49 -1.44 -3.65
N LEU A 283 -0.54 -2.26 -4.12
CA LEU A 283 -0.83 -3.51 -4.83
C LEU A 283 0.06 -4.65 -4.32
N LYS A 284 -0.50 -5.85 -4.23
CA LYS A 284 0.21 -7.09 -3.91
C LYS A 284 0.66 -7.78 -5.19
N ASP A 285 1.97 -7.91 -5.40
CA ASP A 285 2.52 -8.57 -6.58
C ASP A 285 2.55 -10.10 -6.39
N TRP A 286 1.67 -10.84 -7.08
CA TRP A 286 1.64 -12.30 -6.99
C TRP A 286 2.72 -12.98 -7.84
N SER A 287 3.45 -12.24 -8.68
CA SER A 287 4.47 -12.81 -9.58
C SER A 287 5.76 -13.21 -8.87
N LYS A 288 5.91 -12.81 -7.61
CA LYS A 288 7.07 -13.06 -6.73
C LYS A 288 6.66 -13.15 -5.26
N GLY A 289 7.59 -13.57 -4.40
CA GLY A 289 7.39 -13.61 -2.96
C GLY A 289 7.21 -12.22 -2.33
N LEU A 290 6.86 -12.19 -1.04
CA LEU A 290 6.89 -10.94 -0.27
C LEU A 290 8.35 -10.51 0.02
N PRO A 291 8.62 -9.20 0.14
CA PRO A 291 9.98 -8.68 0.29
C PRO A 291 10.57 -8.96 1.68
N GLU A 292 11.84 -9.33 1.71
CA GLU A 292 12.70 -9.49 2.89
C GLU A 292 14.05 -8.80 2.63
N VAL A 293 14.64 -8.13 3.62
CA VAL A 293 15.96 -7.49 3.47
C VAL A 293 17.05 -8.20 4.26
N THR A 294 18.18 -8.45 3.60
CA THR A 294 19.43 -8.90 4.21
C THR A 294 20.46 -7.77 4.11
N THR A 295 21.07 -7.38 5.23
CA THR A 295 21.96 -6.21 5.32
C THR A 295 23.43 -6.60 5.46
N PHE A 296 24.31 -5.93 4.72
CA PHE A 296 25.75 -6.13 4.70
C PHE A 296 26.43 -4.82 5.12
N PRO A 297 26.84 -4.67 6.39
CA PRO A 297 27.49 -3.45 6.88
C PRO A 297 28.93 -3.34 6.36
N PHE A 298 29.38 -2.12 6.08
CA PHE A 298 30.79 -1.84 5.79
C PHE A 298 31.58 -1.72 7.11
N MET A 299 32.13 -2.84 7.59
CA MET A 299 32.81 -2.90 8.90
C MET A 299 34.17 -2.20 8.92
N ASN A 300 34.92 -2.23 7.81
CA ASN A 300 36.32 -1.79 7.73
C ASN A 300 36.54 -0.81 6.57
N LEU A 301 36.00 0.41 6.70
CA LEU A 301 36.21 1.46 5.71
C LEU A 301 37.65 2.01 5.78
N PRO A 302 38.35 2.18 4.64
CA PRO A 302 39.68 2.78 4.59
C PRO A 302 39.62 4.28 4.93
N ASP A 303 40.78 4.87 5.19
CA ASP A 303 40.90 6.31 5.39
C ASP A 303 40.59 7.07 4.10
N LEU A 304 39.89 8.20 4.21
CA LEU A 304 39.59 9.07 3.08
C LEU A 304 40.90 9.59 2.45
N PRO A 305 41.12 9.41 1.13
CA PRO A 305 42.33 9.88 0.47
C PRO A 305 42.52 11.40 0.51
N ASN A 306 43.78 11.84 0.40
CA ASN A 306 44.21 13.25 0.39
C ASN A 306 43.91 14.07 1.66
N GLN A 307 43.43 13.46 2.75
CA GLN A 307 43.35 14.14 4.05
C GLN A 307 44.74 14.30 4.70
N ALA A 308 44.88 15.24 5.63
CA ALA A 308 46.12 15.48 6.34
C ALA A 308 46.51 14.29 7.24
N ALA A 309 47.82 13.99 7.36
CA ALA A 309 48.32 12.85 8.12
C ALA A 309 48.06 12.94 9.64
N ASP A 310 47.75 14.15 10.14
CA ASP A 310 47.40 14.47 11.52
C ASP A 310 45.89 14.77 11.70
N ALA A 311 45.05 14.44 10.72
CA ALA A 311 43.61 14.65 10.77
C ALA A 311 42.97 14.00 12.01
N ASN A 312 42.21 14.79 12.77
CA ASN A 312 41.53 14.32 13.99
C ASN A 312 40.06 14.81 14.05
N PRO A 313 39.07 13.90 14.00
CA PRO A 313 39.22 12.48 13.69
C PRO A 313 39.61 12.26 12.23
N VAL A 314 40.25 11.13 11.95
CA VAL A 314 40.48 10.64 10.59
C VAL A 314 39.12 10.32 9.96
N ILE A 315 38.81 10.92 8.82
CA ILE A 315 37.58 10.66 8.07
C ILE A 315 37.77 9.36 7.29
N LYS A 316 36.75 8.50 7.29
CA LYS A 316 36.73 7.24 6.54
C LYS A 316 36.08 7.43 5.18
N GLN A 317 36.44 6.60 4.21
CA GLN A 317 35.72 6.48 2.95
C GLN A 317 34.24 6.22 3.24
N GLY A 318 33.34 6.91 2.55
CA GLY A 318 31.90 6.83 2.72
C GLY A 318 31.23 7.71 1.69
N GLY A 319 30.07 8.31 2.01
CA GLY A 319 29.46 9.26 1.10
C GLY A 319 28.67 8.63 -0.05
N PHE A 320 28.30 7.35 0.02
CA PHE A 320 27.97 6.55 -1.17
C PHE A 320 26.56 6.81 -1.72
N SER A 321 26.48 7.36 -2.93
CA SER A 321 25.23 7.89 -3.53
C SER A 321 24.91 7.33 -4.93
N ALA A 322 25.39 6.12 -5.23
CA ALA A 322 24.95 5.35 -6.40
C ALA A 322 25.20 3.87 -6.20
N LEU A 323 24.56 3.02 -7.00
CA LEU A 323 24.84 1.59 -6.99
C LEU A 323 24.73 0.96 -8.39
N TRP A 324 25.76 0.21 -8.78
CA TRP A 324 25.76 -0.61 -9.99
C TRP A 324 26.20 -2.04 -9.66
N PHE A 325 25.53 -3.04 -10.22
CA PHE A 325 25.91 -4.46 -10.08
C PHE A 325 26.90 -4.84 -11.19
N ASN A 326 28.14 -5.15 -10.82
CA ASN A 326 29.21 -5.46 -11.76
C ASN A 326 29.33 -6.95 -12.12
N GLY A 327 28.56 -7.82 -11.45
CA GLY A 327 28.47 -9.25 -11.73
C GLY A 327 28.75 -10.15 -10.53
N VAL A 328 28.78 -11.45 -10.81
CA VAL A 328 29.18 -12.49 -9.83
C VAL A 328 30.62 -12.90 -10.11
N LYS A 329 31.44 -12.96 -9.05
CA LYS A 329 32.86 -13.33 -9.10
C LYS A 329 33.03 -14.84 -9.04
N ASP A 330 34.21 -15.35 -9.41
CA ASP A 330 34.53 -16.79 -9.42
C ASP A 330 34.35 -17.49 -8.05
N ASN A 331 34.42 -16.72 -6.96
CA ASN A 331 34.20 -17.19 -5.58
C ASN A 331 32.71 -17.18 -5.15
N GLY A 332 31.79 -16.73 -6.00
CA GLY A 332 30.36 -16.58 -5.71
C GLY A 332 29.95 -15.21 -5.15
N ASN A 333 30.90 -14.32 -4.82
CA ASN A 333 30.60 -12.98 -4.32
C ASN A 333 29.89 -12.13 -5.39
N TYR A 334 29.05 -11.22 -4.93
CA TYR A 334 28.48 -10.16 -5.78
C TYR A 334 29.40 -8.95 -5.74
N GLU A 335 29.87 -8.49 -6.91
CA GLU A 335 30.67 -7.28 -7.04
C GLU A 335 29.78 -6.09 -7.44
N PHE A 336 30.01 -4.96 -6.79
CA PHE A 336 29.27 -3.72 -7.00
C PHE A 336 30.23 -2.55 -7.24
N LEU A 337 29.75 -1.55 -7.98
CA LEU A 337 30.36 -0.24 -8.07
C LEU A 337 29.48 0.78 -7.35
N THR A 338 30.10 1.76 -6.72
CA THR A 338 29.45 2.95 -6.16
C THR A 338 30.34 4.18 -6.38
N VAL A 339 29.79 5.38 -6.24
CA VAL A 339 30.56 6.62 -6.20
C VAL A 339 30.22 7.36 -4.90
N PRO A 340 31.21 8.00 -4.25
CA PRO A 340 30.94 8.98 -3.20
C PRO A 340 30.42 10.31 -3.78
N ASP A 341 29.60 11.04 -3.02
CA ASP A 341 29.22 12.44 -3.28
C ASP A 341 30.47 13.37 -3.30
N ARG A 342 30.29 14.70 -3.31
CA ARG A 342 31.36 15.72 -3.15
C ARG A 342 32.24 15.63 -1.88
N GLY A 343 32.36 14.49 -1.22
CA GLY A 343 33.21 14.33 -0.06
C GLY A 343 32.59 14.94 1.20
N PRO A 344 33.27 14.82 2.35
CA PRO A 344 32.80 15.39 3.60
C PRO A 344 32.63 16.90 3.43
N ASN A 345 31.40 17.41 3.49
CA ASN A 345 31.07 18.81 3.30
C ASN A 345 30.06 19.29 4.34
N LYS A 346 30.00 20.61 4.59
CA LYS A 346 28.89 21.20 5.37
C LYS A 346 28.49 22.60 4.92
N PRO A 347 27.20 22.81 4.59
CA PRO A 347 26.64 24.14 4.39
C PRO A 347 26.72 25.04 5.63
N VAL A 348 27.19 26.27 5.44
CA VAL A 348 27.33 27.29 6.46
C VAL A 348 26.00 28.04 6.63
N LYS A 349 25.26 27.72 7.69
CA LYS A 349 23.93 28.30 7.95
C LYS A 349 23.99 29.83 8.07
N GLY A 350 23.26 30.52 7.19
CA GLY A 350 23.09 31.98 7.23
C GLY A 350 24.17 32.79 6.49
N SER A 351 25.16 32.13 5.89
CA SER A 351 26.17 32.76 5.03
C SER A 351 25.54 33.46 3.82
N LYS A 352 26.14 34.59 3.41
CA LYS A 352 25.82 35.33 2.19
C LYS A 352 27.13 35.86 1.55
N PRO A 353 27.57 35.36 0.38
CA PRO A 353 26.98 34.25 -0.40
C PRO A 353 26.94 32.94 0.40
N ALA A 354 26.16 31.97 -0.07
CA ALA A 354 26.10 30.65 0.56
C ALA A 354 27.49 29.99 0.52
N GLN A 355 28.02 29.60 1.68
CA GLN A 355 29.32 28.97 1.84
C GLN A 355 29.17 27.49 2.24
N THR A 356 30.13 26.66 1.84
CA THR A 356 30.23 25.25 2.25
C THR A 356 31.66 24.93 2.65
N ILE A 357 31.82 24.27 3.80
CA ILE A 357 33.10 23.84 4.34
C ILE A 357 33.54 22.56 3.62
N PHE A 358 34.76 22.55 3.10
CA PHE A 358 35.45 21.38 2.56
C PHE A 358 36.69 21.08 3.41
N PRO A 359 36.67 20.07 4.31
CA PRO A 359 37.84 19.66 5.10
C PRO A 359 38.94 19.02 4.25
N VAL A 360 38.58 18.41 3.12
CA VAL A 360 39.50 17.82 2.13
C VAL A 360 39.22 18.45 0.76
N PRO A 361 39.62 19.72 0.52
CA PRO A 361 39.27 20.44 -0.71
C PRO A 361 39.95 19.86 -1.97
N ASP A 362 41.02 19.09 -1.80
CA ASP A 362 41.73 18.37 -2.87
C ASP A 362 41.30 16.89 -2.94
N TYR A 363 40.08 16.56 -2.47
CA TYR A 363 39.49 15.24 -2.67
C TYR A 363 39.25 14.98 -4.16
N GLN A 364 39.86 13.90 -4.66
CA GLN A 364 39.64 13.40 -6.02
C GLN A 364 38.50 12.37 -6.02
N HIS A 365 37.55 12.58 -6.94
CA HIS A 365 36.45 11.66 -7.21
C HIS A 365 36.93 10.29 -7.72
N ARG A 366 36.19 9.24 -7.39
CA ARG A 366 36.55 7.85 -7.69
C ARG A 366 35.33 6.94 -7.71
N ILE A 367 35.31 5.98 -8.60
CA ILE A 367 34.37 4.85 -8.52
C ILE A 367 34.97 3.81 -7.57
N ILE A 368 34.24 3.45 -6.53
CA ILE A 368 34.62 2.43 -5.55
C ILE A 368 34.09 1.07 -6.01
N LYS A 369 34.93 0.03 -5.91
CA LYS A 369 34.54 -1.38 -6.10
C LYS A 369 34.42 -2.05 -4.74
N PHE A 370 33.37 -2.82 -4.54
CA PHE A 370 33.22 -3.64 -3.34
C PHE A 370 32.55 -4.98 -3.63
N GLU A 371 32.78 -5.95 -2.77
CA GLU A 371 32.17 -7.28 -2.81
C GLU A 371 31.34 -7.55 -1.55
N VAL A 372 30.30 -8.37 -1.69
CA VAL A 372 29.56 -9.03 -0.60
C VAL A 372 29.45 -10.52 -0.88
N ASN A 373 29.49 -11.34 0.17
CA ASN A 373 29.17 -12.76 0.09
C ASN A 373 27.68 -12.97 0.44
N PRO A 374 26.78 -13.21 -0.54
CA PRO A 374 25.35 -13.37 -0.24
C PRO A 374 25.02 -14.61 0.61
N GLN A 375 25.94 -15.57 0.76
CA GLN A 375 25.78 -16.72 1.66
C GLN A 375 26.34 -16.48 3.08
N ASP A 376 27.08 -15.39 3.30
CA ASP A 376 27.55 -14.97 4.63
C ASP A 376 27.38 -13.45 4.84
N PRO A 377 26.17 -12.98 5.16
CA PRO A 377 25.93 -11.56 5.41
C PRO A 377 26.71 -10.98 6.59
N ALA A 378 27.17 -11.82 7.54
CA ALA A 378 27.99 -11.39 8.66
C ALA A 378 29.42 -11.01 8.25
N SER A 379 29.89 -11.47 7.08
CA SER A 379 31.16 -11.01 6.48
C SER A 379 31.15 -9.55 6.03
N GLY A 380 29.96 -8.95 5.90
CA GLY A 380 29.74 -7.54 5.54
C GLY A 380 30.11 -7.21 4.09
N ALA A 381 30.20 -5.90 3.82
CA ALA A 381 30.66 -5.37 2.53
C ALA A 381 32.14 -4.95 2.60
N GLN A 382 32.92 -5.34 1.59
CA GLN A 382 34.37 -5.18 1.56
C GLN A 382 34.82 -4.43 0.31
N ILE A 383 35.49 -3.29 0.48
CA ILE A 383 36.06 -2.53 -0.64
C ILE A 383 37.26 -3.29 -1.23
N THR A 384 37.21 -3.56 -2.53
CA THR A 384 38.23 -4.34 -3.26
C THR A 384 39.12 -3.48 -4.16
N GLY A 385 38.75 -2.22 -4.42
CA GLY A 385 39.58 -1.25 -5.13
C GLY A 385 38.82 0.02 -5.51
N ASP A 386 39.47 0.91 -6.25
CA ASP A 386 38.87 2.13 -6.78
C ASP A 386 39.38 2.48 -8.19
N ILE A 387 38.66 3.38 -8.88
CA ILE A 387 39.02 3.96 -10.17
C ILE A 387 38.98 5.49 -10.00
N PRO A 388 40.13 6.18 -9.86
CA PRO A 388 40.17 7.63 -9.75
C PRO A 388 39.72 8.31 -11.05
N LEU A 389 38.99 9.42 -10.95
CA LEU A 389 38.47 10.17 -12.08
C LEU A 389 39.39 11.32 -12.48
N PHE A 390 39.67 11.42 -13.78
CA PHE A 390 40.57 12.40 -14.40
C PHE A 390 39.88 13.15 -15.53
N ARG A 391 40.39 14.34 -15.86
CA ARG A 391 40.00 15.10 -17.07
C ARG A 391 40.49 14.42 -18.36
N GLN A 392 40.18 15.01 -19.51
CA GLN A 392 40.55 14.51 -20.85
C GLN A 392 42.07 14.29 -21.06
N ASP A 393 42.92 14.94 -20.26
CA ASP A 393 44.38 14.77 -20.29
C ASP A 393 44.87 13.47 -19.58
N GLY A 394 43.97 12.73 -18.94
CA GLY A 394 44.26 11.50 -18.20
C GLY A 394 45.14 11.68 -16.97
N THR A 395 45.37 12.92 -16.50
CA THR A 395 46.32 13.21 -15.42
C THR A 395 45.82 14.25 -14.42
N THR A 396 45.03 15.25 -14.85
CA THR A 396 44.42 16.23 -13.95
C THR A 396 43.23 15.59 -13.23
N PRO A 397 43.22 15.54 -11.88
CA PRO A 397 42.08 15.03 -11.12
C PRO A 397 40.79 15.82 -11.37
N ILE A 398 39.65 15.14 -11.25
CA ILE A 398 38.35 15.79 -11.04
C ILE A 398 38.05 15.78 -9.54
N THR A 399 37.75 16.95 -8.98
CA THR A 399 37.57 17.16 -7.55
C THR A 399 36.12 17.35 -7.14
N ALA A 400 35.86 17.35 -5.84
CA ALA A 400 34.57 17.73 -5.25
C ALA A 400 34.26 19.24 -5.27
N LEU A 401 35.16 20.08 -5.79
CA LEU A 401 34.99 21.53 -5.73
C LEU A 401 33.90 22.02 -6.71
N PRO A 402 33.14 23.05 -6.34
CA PRO A 402 32.15 23.68 -7.22
C PRO A 402 32.81 24.30 -8.47
N ASN A 403 32.05 24.45 -9.57
CA ASN A 403 32.63 24.93 -10.83
C ASN A 403 32.62 26.45 -11.02
N ILE A 404 31.47 27.12 -10.87
CA ILE A 404 31.37 28.55 -11.23
C ILE A 404 31.72 29.44 -10.04
N LYS A 405 32.76 30.25 -10.20
CA LYS A 405 33.15 31.30 -9.26
C LYS A 405 32.12 32.44 -9.29
N GLY A 406 31.67 32.90 -8.12
CA GLY A 406 30.81 34.09 -7.97
C GLY A 406 29.33 33.95 -8.34
N TRP A 407 28.87 32.86 -8.96
CA TRP A 407 27.44 32.67 -9.22
C TRP A 407 26.66 32.42 -7.93
N SER A 408 25.64 33.22 -7.67
CA SER A 408 24.94 33.26 -6.36
C SER A 408 24.16 31.99 -5.97
N LYS A 409 23.95 31.07 -6.91
CA LYS A 409 23.38 29.74 -6.64
C LYS A 409 24.43 28.63 -6.48
N GLU A 410 25.70 28.90 -6.78
CA GLU A 410 26.79 28.01 -6.44
C GLU A 410 27.25 28.28 -5.00
N GLN A 411 27.73 27.24 -4.32
CA GLN A 411 28.26 27.37 -2.96
C GLN A 411 29.71 27.87 -3.03
N GLN A 412 30.05 28.89 -2.25
CA GLN A 412 31.42 29.38 -2.09
C GLN A 412 32.21 28.38 -1.23
N PRO A 413 33.28 27.74 -1.75
CA PRO A 413 34.09 26.83 -0.95
C PRO A 413 34.89 27.62 0.11
N VAL A 414 34.86 27.10 1.33
CA VAL A 414 35.69 27.56 2.47
C VAL A 414 36.38 26.36 3.11
N ASP A 415 37.51 26.59 3.78
CA ASP A 415 38.20 25.54 4.53
C ASP A 415 37.54 25.30 5.92
N TYR A 416 38.12 24.41 6.72
CA TYR A 416 37.63 24.10 8.07
C TYR A 416 37.78 25.26 9.09
N LYS A 417 38.51 26.32 8.74
CA LYS A 417 38.68 27.55 9.53
C LYS A 417 37.70 28.66 9.12
N MET A 418 36.91 28.43 8.06
CA MET A 418 36.06 29.43 7.38
C MET A 418 36.82 30.38 6.46
N ASP A 419 38.09 30.12 6.15
CA ASP A 419 38.85 30.91 5.19
C ASP A 419 38.37 30.61 3.77
N VAL A 420 38.13 31.67 2.98
CA VAL A 420 37.57 31.53 1.63
C VAL A 420 38.60 30.92 0.69
N LEU A 421 38.26 29.80 0.06
CA LEU A 421 39.11 29.10 -0.89
C LEU A 421 39.02 29.76 -2.27
N THR A 422 39.42 31.03 -2.34
CA THR A 422 39.11 31.96 -3.43
C THR A 422 39.56 31.47 -4.82
N ASP A 423 40.62 30.65 -4.87
CA ASP A 423 41.21 30.12 -6.11
C ASP A 423 41.05 28.59 -6.26
N LYS A 424 40.22 27.96 -5.43
CA LYS A 424 39.88 26.53 -5.51
C LYS A 424 38.46 26.36 -6.03
N TYR A 425 38.31 26.52 -7.33
CA TYR A 425 37.16 26.07 -8.10
C TYR A 425 37.64 25.06 -9.14
N ASP A 426 36.84 24.07 -9.46
CA ASP A 426 37.15 23.07 -10.48
C ASP A 426 36.10 23.13 -11.58
N ALA A 427 36.46 23.57 -12.78
CA ALA A 427 35.53 23.68 -13.91
C ALA A 427 34.81 22.35 -14.26
N PHE A 428 35.41 21.21 -13.91
CA PHE A 428 34.87 19.87 -14.14
C PHE A 428 34.49 19.13 -12.84
N GLY A 429 34.73 19.73 -11.68
CA GLY A 429 34.38 19.16 -10.37
C GLY A 429 32.89 18.85 -10.26
N GLY A 430 32.50 18.01 -9.32
CA GLY A 430 31.13 17.51 -9.26
C GLY A 430 30.70 17.08 -7.87
N ASP A 431 29.42 16.81 -7.77
CA ASP A 431 28.76 16.16 -6.65
C ASP A 431 28.17 14.87 -7.21
N MET A 432 29.00 13.81 -7.20
CA MET A 432 28.76 12.65 -8.05
C MET A 432 27.69 11.76 -7.41
N GLU A 433 26.56 11.63 -8.10
CA GLU A 433 25.45 10.77 -7.70
C GLU A 433 25.38 9.57 -8.66
N GLY A 434 24.19 9.24 -9.19
CA GLY A 434 23.92 8.09 -10.06
C GLY A 434 25.01 7.71 -11.07
N LEU A 435 25.36 6.43 -11.07
CA LEU A 435 26.42 5.79 -11.84
C LEU A 435 25.85 4.62 -12.66
N VAL A 436 26.12 4.59 -13.96
CA VAL A 436 25.83 3.43 -14.82
C VAL A 436 27.01 3.07 -15.71
N VAL A 437 27.08 1.79 -16.11
CA VAL A 437 28.09 1.27 -17.04
C VAL A 437 27.43 0.97 -18.38
N ASP A 438 27.99 1.50 -19.47
CA ASP A 438 27.49 1.22 -20.82
C ASP A 438 27.99 -0.14 -21.36
N LYS A 439 27.44 -0.57 -22.50
CA LYS A 439 27.80 -1.84 -23.17
C LYS A 439 29.28 -1.98 -23.56
N ASN A 440 30.08 -0.91 -23.52
CA ASN A 440 31.51 -0.91 -23.81
C ASN A 440 32.37 -0.88 -22.53
N GLY A 441 31.74 -0.85 -21.34
CA GLY A 441 32.43 -0.69 -20.05
C GLY A 441 32.76 0.76 -19.68
N ASN A 442 32.24 1.76 -20.41
CA ASN A 442 32.43 3.16 -20.06
C ASN A 442 31.46 3.57 -18.94
N PHE A 443 31.87 4.51 -18.11
CA PHE A 443 31.06 5.01 -16.99
C PHE A 443 30.31 6.28 -17.39
N TRP A 444 29.04 6.33 -17.01
CA TRP A 444 28.20 7.51 -17.13
C TRP A 444 27.74 7.94 -15.73
N LEU A 445 28.09 9.17 -15.34
CA LEU A 445 27.80 9.73 -14.01
C LEU A 445 27.01 11.04 -14.12
N VAL A 446 26.26 11.38 -13.07
CA VAL A 446 25.48 12.63 -12.96
C VAL A 446 25.83 13.45 -11.71
N ASP A 447 25.37 14.70 -11.65
CA ASP A 447 25.87 15.75 -10.72
C ASP A 447 24.75 16.51 -9.97
N GLU A 448 24.77 16.50 -8.62
CA GLU A 448 23.83 17.23 -7.72
C GLU A 448 24.20 18.72 -7.55
N TYR A 449 25.41 19.14 -7.93
CA TYR A 449 25.68 20.53 -8.24
C TYR A 449 24.84 20.90 -9.47
N ARG A 450 25.41 21.12 -10.66
CA ARG A 450 24.57 21.42 -11.82
C ARG A 450 24.11 20.11 -12.46
N PRO A 451 22.87 20.00 -12.97
CA PRO A 451 22.48 18.86 -13.78
C PRO A 451 23.44 18.73 -14.98
N ALA A 452 24.38 17.81 -14.86
CA ALA A 452 25.41 17.50 -15.83
C ALA A 452 25.50 15.99 -16.02
N ILE A 453 25.96 15.58 -17.21
CA ILE A 453 26.21 14.18 -17.53
C ILE A 453 27.68 14.05 -17.89
N TYR A 454 28.39 13.15 -17.24
CA TYR A 454 29.79 12.85 -17.50
C TYR A 454 29.89 11.49 -18.18
N HIS A 455 30.70 11.40 -19.23
CA HIS A 455 31.07 10.16 -19.90
C HIS A 455 32.56 9.93 -19.70
N PHE A 456 32.92 8.89 -18.95
CA PHE A 456 34.29 8.46 -18.70
C PHE A 456 34.58 7.13 -19.39
N SER A 457 35.80 6.97 -19.88
CA SER A 457 36.32 5.65 -20.26
C SER A 457 36.34 4.68 -19.08
N ALA A 458 36.43 3.38 -19.36
CA ALA A 458 36.61 2.30 -18.36
C ALA A 458 37.80 2.49 -17.39
N ASN A 459 38.72 3.41 -17.68
CA ASN A 459 39.88 3.74 -16.85
C ASN A 459 39.71 5.05 -16.04
N GLY A 460 38.50 5.64 -16.00
CA GLY A 460 38.24 6.88 -15.25
C GLY A 460 38.69 8.17 -15.94
N VAL A 461 39.14 8.13 -17.20
CA VAL A 461 39.50 9.32 -17.99
C VAL A 461 38.26 9.89 -18.66
N LEU A 462 37.97 11.17 -18.43
CA LEU A 462 36.81 11.88 -18.98
C LEU A 462 36.90 11.93 -20.52
N VAL A 463 35.83 11.51 -21.19
CA VAL A 463 35.64 11.66 -22.64
C VAL A 463 34.91 12.98 -22.89
N ASN A 464 33.71 13.14 -22.32
CA ASN A 464 32.87 14.32 -22.47
C ASN A 464 32.14 14.66 -21.16
N ARG A 465 31.90 15.96 -20.93
CA ARG A 465 30.93 16.45 -19.93
C ARG A 465 29.88 17.29 -20.65
N PHE A 466 28.61 17.07 -20.33
CA PHE A 466 27.46 17.77 -20.88
C PHE A 466 26.79 18.60 -19.79
N VAL A 467 26.46 19.85 -20.09
CA VAL A 467 25.88 20.82 -19.15
C VAL A 467 24.71 21.59 -19.80
N PRO A 468 23.87 22.28 -19.02
CA PRO A 468 22.74 23.03 -19.57
C PRO A 468 23.16 24.22 -20.42
N LYS A 469 22.43 24.49 -21.51
CA LYS A 469 22.63 25.68 -22.35
C LYS A 469 22.59 26.97 -21.52
N GLY A 470 23.62 27.80 -21.67
CA GLY A 470 23.85 29.02 -20.91
C GLY A 470 24.62 28.83 -19.60
N ALA A 471 25.21 27.65 -19.33
CA ALA A 471 25.92 27.38 -18.07
C ALA A 471 27.11 28.32 -17.84
N ALA A 472 27.96 28.56 -18.85
CA ALA A 472 29.12 29.46 -18.71
C ALA A 472 28.70 30.93 -18.51
N ALA A 473 27.62 31.35 -19.17
CA ALA A 473 27.07 32.70 -19.03
C ALA A 473 26.58 33.03 -17.60
N LEU A 474 26.35 32.02 -16.74
CA LEU A 474 26.03 32.23 -15.32
C LEU A 474 27.23 32.73 -14.49
N GLY A 475 28.46 32.39 -14.91
CA GLY A 475 29.72 32.89 -14.34
C GLY A 475 30.28 34.12 -15.05
N GLY A 476 29.80 34.39 -16.28
CA GLY A 476 30.41 35.37 -17.18
C GLY A 476 31.54 34.79 -18.04
N ASP A 477 31.63 33.46 -18.12
CA ASP A 477 32.65 32.72 -18.86
C ASP A 477 32.21 32.39 -20.30
N GLU A 478 33.14 31.93 -21.13
CA GLU A 478 32.88 31.52 -22.52
C GLU A 478 32.16 30.15 -22.61
N ALA A 479 31.27 30.00 -23.58
CA ALA A 479 30.56 28.74 -23.80
C ALA A 479 31.55 27.60 -24.08
N GLY A 480 31.47 26.53 -23.28
CA GLY A 480 32.42 25.41 -23.31
C GLY A 480 33.34 25.32 -22.09
N THR A 481 33.53 26.39 -21.32
CA THR A 481 34.41 26.40 -20.11
C THR A 481 34.09 25.28 -19.12
N TYR A 482 32.83 24.90 -19.00
CA TYR A 482 32.34 23.87 -18.06
C TYR A 482 31.95 22.55 -18.75
N GLY A 483 32.28 22.36 -20.02
CA GLY A 483 31.82 21.24 -20.86
C GLY A 483 30.82 21.66 -21.94
N ILE A 484 30.27 20.68 -22.65
CA ILE A 484 29.42 20.86 -23.83
C ILE A 484 28.02 21.35 -23.39
N GLU A 485 27.66 22.56 -23.81
CA GLU A 485 26.36 23.19 -23.52
C GLU A 485 25.24 22.67 -24.45
N ASN A 486 24.77 21.45 -24.21
CA ASN A 486 23.69 20.85 -25.02
C ASN A 486 22.44 20.42 -24.24
N LEU A 487 22.47 20.36 -22.90
CA LEU A 487 21.29 19.98 -22.09
C LEU A 487 20.26 21.13 -22.04
N PRO A 488 18.97 20.86 -21.74
CA PRO A 488 17.92 21.89 -21.67
C PRO A 488 18.27 23.05 -20.72
N ALA A 489 18.22 24.29 -21.23
CA ALA A 489 18.58 25.50 -20.47
C ALA A 489 17.79 25.68 -19.15
N VAL A 490 16.57 25.12 -19.08
CA VAL A 490 15.72 25.16 -17.88
C VAL A 490 16.37 24.49 -16.67
N TYR A 491 17.32 23.57 -16.85
CA TYR A 491 18.03 22.90 -15.75
C TYR A 491 18.94 23.85 -14.95
N ASN A 492 19.33 25.00 -15.51
CA ASN A 492 19.95 26.09 -14.74
C ASN A 492 19.00 26.70 -13.67
N LYS A 493 17.70 26.42 -13.74
CA LYS A 493 16.71 26.78 -12.72
C LYS A 493 16.60 25.76 -11.57
N ARG A 494 17.52 24.80 -11.42
CA ARG A 494 17.60 23.94 -10.22
C ARG A 494 17.55 24.75 -8.91
N LYS A 495 17.13 24.09 -7.83
CA LYS A 495 17.40 24.56 -6.47
C LYS A 495 18.89 24.32 -6.18
N THR A 496 19.57 25.24 -5.49
CA THR A 496 20.96 25.04 -5.08
C THR A 496 21.09 23.71 -4.33
N ASN A 497 22.04 22.91 -4.80
CA ASN A 497 22.25 21.54 -4.42
C ASN A 497 20.98 20.69 -4.48
N ARG A 498 20.53 20.47 -5.71
CA ARG A 498 19.40 19.61 -6.14
C ARG A 498 19.50 19.41 -7.66
N GLY A 499 20.59 18.81 -8.13
CA GLY A 499 20.92 18.62 -9.54
C GLY A 499 20.23 17.38 -10.14
N PHE A 500 21.00 16.55 -10.85
CA PHE A 500 20.59 15.18 -11.16
C PHE A 500 20.95 14.28 -9.98
N GLU A 501 20.02 13.42 -9.53
CA GLU A 501 20.29 12.39 -8.50
C GLU A 501 20.69 11.06 -9.14
N ALA A 502 19.92 10.63 -10.14
CA ALA A 502 19.97 9.25 -10.59
C ALA A 502 20.33 9.12 -12.07
N ALA A 503 20.97 8.00 -12.39
CA ALA A 503 21.27 7.58 -13.75
C ALA A 503 20.78 6.14 -13.96
N ALA A 504 20.04 5.89 -15.03
CA ALA A 504 19.66 4.54 -15.44
C ALA A 504 20.04 4.30 -16.90
N TYR A 505 20.59 3.12 -17.24
CA TYR A 505 21.02 2.79 -18.60
C TYR A 505 20.07 1.78 -19.24
N ASP A 506 19.58 2.11 -20.43
CA ASP A 506 18.87 1.20 -21.31
C ASP A 506 19.82 0.67 -22.39
N PRO A 507 20.29 -0.59 -22.29
CA PRO A 507 21.20 -1.17 -23.27
C PRO A 507 20.54 -1.47 -24.61
N GLU A 508 19.20 -1.58 -24.67
CA GLU A 508 18.47 -1.87 -25.92
C GLU A 508 18.37 -0.60 -26.79
N ALA A 509 17.95 0.52 -26.20
CA ALA A 509 17.89 1.81 -26.89
C ALA A 509 19.23 2.57 -26.92
N ASN A 510 20.25 2.11 -26.17
CA ASN A 510 21.53 2.78 -25.98
C ASN A 510 21.38 4.21 -25.41
N LEU A 511 20.53 4.34 -24.38
CA LEU A 511 20.17 5.61 -23.73
C LEU A 511 20.56 5.63 -22.26
N VAL A 512 21.09 6.75 -21.79
CA VAL A 512 21.21 7.08 -20.36
C VAL A 512 20.04 7.99 -19.98
N TYR A 513 19.32 7.63 -18.92
CA TYR A 513 18.24 8.42 -18.35
C TYR A 513 18.75 9.11 -17.09
N ALA A 514 18.75 10.45 -17.09
CA ALA A 514 19.19 11.27 -15.95
C ALA A 514 17.98 11.92 -15.27
N PHE A 515 17.87 11.75 -13.94
CA PHE A 515 16.69 12.15 -13.17
C PHE A 515 17.01 13.36 -12.30
N ILE A 516 16.28 14.46 -12.49
CA ILE A 516 16.41 15.65 -11.62
C ILE A 516 15.96 15.27 -10.20
N GLN A 517 16.77 15.56 -9.19
CA GLN A 517 16.49 15.12 -7.82
C GLN A 517 15.21 15.73 -7.22
N SER A 518 14.93 17.00 -7.50
CA SER A 518 13.84 17.77 -6.88
C SER A 518 13.24 18.80 -7.84
N PRO A 519 11.98 19.22 -7.68
CA PRO A 519 11.35 20.14 -8.61
C PRO A 519 12.12 21.46 -8.81
N LEU A 520 12.24 21.86 -10.09
CA LEU A 520 12.98 23.06 -10.47
C LEU A 520 12.32 24.33 -9.92
N GLN A 521 13.12 25.39 -9.74
CA GLN A 521 12.65 26.71 -9.33
C GLN A 521 12.12 27.50 -10.55
N ASN A 522 11.22 26.89 -11.29
CA ASN A 522 10.71 27.37 -12.57
C ASN A 522 9.20 27.70 -12.46
N PRO A 523 8.72 28.89 -12.90
CA PRO A 523 9.51 30.07 -13.22
C PRO A 523 10.16 30.70 -11.96
N THR A 524 9.74 30.27 -10.76
CA THR A 524 10.21 30.81 -9.46
C THR A 524 10.46 29.72 -8.42
N ALA A 525 11.20 30.06 -7.35
CA ALA A 525 11.37 29.19 -6.20
C ALA A 525 10.05 28.88 -5.45
N ALA A 526 9.02 29.73 -5.58
CA ALA A 526 7.71 29.51 -4.97
C ALA A 526 6.90 28.42 -5.71
N ALA A 527 7.03 28.35 -7.04
CA ALA A 527 6.47 27.28 -7.86
C ALA A 527 7.13 25.94 -7.50
N GLY A 528 8.46 25.85 -7.62
CA GLY A 528 9.22 24.62 -7.29
C GLY A 528 8.96 24.07 -5.88
N LYS A 529 8.78 24.94 -4.86
CA LYS A 529 8.44 24.50 -3.49
C LYS A 529 7.08 23.79 -3.39
N LYS A 530 6.09 24.24 -4.19
CA LYS A 530 4.73 23.66 -4.26
C LYS A 530 4.63 22.48 -5.22
N SER A 531 5.52 22.43 -6.21
CA SER A 531 5.53 21.41 -7.24
C SER A 531 5.80 19.99 -6.70
N ALA A 532 5.36 19.02 -7.49
CA ALA A 532 5.68 17.60 -7.39
C ALA A 532 6.48 17.10 -8.60
N VAL A 533 6.75 17.96 -9.60
CA VAL A 533 7.36 17.59 -10.89
C VAL A 533 8.85 17.27 -10.73
N ILE A 534 9.19 16.05 -11.11
CA ILE A 534 10.54 15.58 -11.43
C ILE A 534 10.62 15.43 -12.95
N ARG A 535 11.79 15.71 -13.51
CA ARG A 535 12.08 15.57 -14.93
C ARG A 535 13.08 14.44 -15.15
N ILE A 536 12.80 13.58 -16.12
CA ILE A 536 13.65 12.46 -16.53
C ILE A 536 14.13 12.78 -17.94
N LEU A 537 15.44 13.00 -18.13
CA LEU A 537 16.04 13.27 -19.43
C LEU A 537 16.57 11.98 -20.04
N ALA A 538 16.07 11.58 -21.21
CA ALA A 538 16.69 10.53 -22.02
C ALA A 538 17.81 11.14 -22.90
N PHE A 539 19.02 10.60 -22.79
CA PHE A 539 20.22 11.07 -23.48
C PHE A 539 20.85 9.92 -24.29
N SER A 540 21.11 10.16 -25.58
CA SER A 540 21.73 9.14 -26.44
C SER A 540 23.23 9.03 -26.18
N VAL A 541 23.68 7.81 -25.86
CA VAL A 541 25.10 7.46 -25.78
C VAL A 541 25.79 7.61 -27.14
N GLU A 542 25.07 7.30 -28.22
CA GLU A 542 25.61 7.29 -29.58
C GLU A 542 25.76 8.68 -30.20
N THR A 543 24.72 9.52 -30.12
CA THR A 543 24.77 10.89 -30.67
C THR A 543 25.23 11.93 -29.66
N SER A 544 25.39 11.57 -28.39
CA SER A 544 25.75 12.49 -27.30
C SER A 544 24.79 13.69 -27.18
N THR A 545 23.48 13.45 -27.32
CA THR A 545 22.43 14.48 -27.27
C THR A 545 21.19 14.03 -26.49
N PRO A 546 20.45 14.95 -25.85
CA PRO A 546 19.08 14.70 -25.39
C PRO A 546 18.16 14.24 -26.52
N VAL A 547 17.30 13.25 -26.26
CA VAL A 547 16.32 12.72 -27.23
C VAL A 547 14.88 12.75 -26.70
N ALA A 548 14.67 12.69 -25.38
CA ALA A 548 13.37 12.89 -24.76
C ALA A 548 13.48 13.50 -23.35
N GLU A 549 12.38 14.05 -22.86
CA GLU A 549 12.19 14.46 -21.47
C GLU A 549 10.80 13.97 -21.02
N TYR A 550 10.67 13.46 -19.80
CA TYR A 550 9.41 12.96 -19.25
C TYR A 550 9.12 13.57 -17.88
N VAL A 551 7.82 13.69 -17.55
CA VAL A 551 7.33 14.22 -16.27
C VAL A 551 6.97 13.08 -15.32
N TYR A 552 7.56 13.12 -14.13
CA TYR A 552 7.28 12.23 -13.01
C TYR A 552 6.74 13.06 -11.82
N PHE A 553 5.71 12.57 -11.13
CA PHE A 553 5.12 13.29 -9.99
C PHE A 553 5.42 12.56 -8.67
N LEU A 554 6.11 13.23 -7.74
CA LEU A 554 6.35 12.71 -6.38
C LEU A 554 5.05 12.50 -5.59
N GLU A 555 5.01 11.46 -4.75
CA GLU A 555 3.96 11.28 -3.74
C GLU A 555 3.94 12.49 -2.80
N ASN A 556 2.77 13.12 -2.64
CA ASN A 556 2.63 14.34 -1.85
C ASN A 556 1.52 14.27 -0.78
N SER A 557 1.26 13.06 -0.25
CA SER A 557 0.36 12.84 0.89
C SER A 557 0.55 13.90 1.99
N LYS A 558 -0.52 14.38 2.60
CA LYS A 558 -0.53 15.33 3.72
C LYS A 558 -0.10 14.64 5.02
N LEU A 559 -0.33 13.33 5.14
CA LEU A 559 0.08 12.51 6.27
C LEU A 559 1.52 12.02 6.08
N LYS A 560 2.43 12.62 6.87
CA LYS A 560 3.87 12.34 6.85
C LYS A 560 4.62 12.95 8.04
N LEU A 561 5.72 12.32 8.43
CA LEU A 561 6.71 12.89 9.36
C LEU A 561 7.51 14.04 8.72
N LYS A 562 7.91 13.89 7.45
CA LYS A 562 8.64 14.89 6.64
C LYS A 562 8.11 14.93 5.21
N LYS A 563 8.33 16.04 4.47
CA LYS A 563 7.95 16.10 3.05
C LYS A 563 8.83 15.14 2.23
N VAL A 564 8.21 14.24 1.47
CA VAL A 564 8.81 13.62 0.28
C VAL A 564 8.97 14.74 -0.76
N ASP A 565 10.18 15.27 -0.88
CA ASP A 565 10.50 16.43 -1.74
C ASP A 565 11.54 16.12 -2.82
N LYS A 566 11.91 14.84 -2.96
CA LYS A 566 13.02 14.37 -3.78
C LYS A 566 12.97 12.87 -4.07
N ILE A 567 13.75 12.44 -5.07
CA ILE A 567 14.16 11.04 -5.25
C ILE A 567 15.45 10.71 -4.48
N GLY A 568 15.91 9.46 -4.54
CA GLY A 568 17.18 8.99 -3.97
C GLY A 568 18.09 8.28 -4.98
N ASP A 569 17.56 7.37 -5.81
CA ASP A 569 18.27 6.80 -6.97
C ASP A 569 17.25 6.18 -7.94
N ALA A 570 17.69 5.69 -9.10
CA ALA A 570 16.89 5.00 -10.10
C ALA A 570 17.69 3.95 -10.90
N THR A 571 17.06 2.82 -11.21
CA THR A 571 17.66 1.72 -12.00
C THR A 571 16.73 1.27 -13.12
N TYR A 572 17.27 0.77 -14.24
CA TYR A 572 16.46 0.26 -15.35
C TYR A 572 15.99 -1.18 -15.08
N LEU A 573 14.73 -1.49 -15.41
CA LEU A 573 14.10 -2.81 -15.20
C LEU A 573 13.71 -3.50 -16.53
N GLY A 574 14.22 -2.99 -17.66
CA GLY A 574 13.84 -3.43 -19.00
C GLY A 574 12.47 -2.91 -19.47
N LYS A 575 12.29 -2.88 -20.79
CA LYS A 575 11.01 -2.54 -21.45
C LYS A 575 10.40 -1.20 -21.02
N ASN A 576 11.19 -0.12 -21.00
CA ASN A 576 10.75 1.24 -20.59
C ASN A 576 10.39 1.40 -19.09
N ARG A 577 10.76 0.43 -18.23
CA ARG A 577 10.45 0.46 -16.79
C ARG A 577 11.68 0.77 -15.95
N PHE A 578 11.48 1.46 -14.83
CA PHE A 578 12.55 1.85 -13.91
C PHE A 578 12.13 1.64 -12.45
N GLY A 579 13.06 1.20 -11.60
CA GLY A 579 12.91 1.29 -10.16
C GLY A 579 13.39 2.67 -9.72
N VAL A 580 12.67 3.36 -8.83
CA VAL A 580 13.01 4.72 -8.36
C VAL A 580 12.79 4.81 -6.86
N ILE A 581 13.76 5.33 -6.11
CA ILE A 581 13.57 5.67 -4.69
C ILE A 581 12.92 7.05 -4.59
N GLU A 582 11.75 7.16 -3.96
CA GLU A 582 11.22 8.43 -3.43
C GLU A 582 11.47 8.51 -1.92
N ARG A 583 11.94 9.66 -1.42
CA ARG A 583 12.32 9.78 -0.01
C ARG A 583 11.94 11.09 0.66
N ASP A 584 11.55 10.99 1.92
CA ASP A 584 11.54 12.09 2.88
C ASP A 584 12.89 12.22 3.62
N ALA A 585 13.04 13.25 4.45
CA ALA A 585 14.21 13.46 5.32
C ALA A 585 13.99 12.96 6.77
N THR A 586 13.22 11.88 6.95
CA THR A 586 13.06 11.21 8.26
C THR A 586 14.24 10.29 8.50
N PHE A 587 14.93 10.46 9.63
CA PHE A 587 16.15 9.74 9.99
C PHE A 587 15.86 8.66 11.05
N ASN A 588 16.23 7.41 10.76
CA ASN A 588 16.15 6.27 11.69
C ASN A 588 14.77 6.10 12.37
N ASP A 589 13.68 6.19 11.59
CA ASP A 589 12.32 5.84 12.04
C ASP A 589 11.64 4.95 11.00
N LYS A 590 10.96 3.90 11.48
CA LYS A 590 10.23 2.92 10.68
C LYS A 590 8.97 3.48 10.00
N GLU A 591 8.45 4.61 10.48
CA GLU A 591 7.31 5.33 9.88
C GLU A 591 7.75 6.32 8.76
N GLY A 592 9.06 6.45 8.52
CA GLY A 592 9.61 7.29 7.45
C GLY A 592 9.21 6.81 6.06
N LYS A 593 8.97 7.75 5.13
CA LYS A 593 8.61 7.43 3.74
C LYS A 593 9.88 7.35 2.88
N LYS A 594 10.30 6.12 2.56
CA LYS A 594 11.42 5.77 1.67
C LYS A 594 10.96 4.66 0.73
N TYR A 595 10.17 5.03 -0.27
CA TYR A 595 9.51 4.06 -1.15
C TYR A 595 10.42 3.68 -2.31
N VAL A 596 10.41 2.40 -2.69
CA VAL A 596 10.79 1.99 -4.04
C VAL A 596 9.51 1.97 -4.87
N PHE A 597 9.49 2.78 -5.94
CA PHE A 597 8.47 2.76 -6.98
C PHE A 597 8.98 2.01 -8.20
N GLU A 598 8.09 1.33 -8.91
CA GLU A 598 8.29 0.96 -10.31
C GLU A 598 7.56 1.99 -11.17
N ILE A 599 8.26 2.61 -12.11
CA ILE A 599 7.69 3.56 -13.07
C ILE A 599 7.79 3.01 -14.49
N ASN A 600 6.87 3.43 -15.37
CA ASN A 600 6.89 3.07 -16.79
C ASN A 600 6.72 4.32 -17.66
N ILE A 601 7.61 4.52 -18.63
CA ILE A 601 7.57 5.66 -19.57
C ILE A 601 6.81 5.34 -20.88
N LYS A 602 6.35 4.10 -21.08
CA LYS A 602 5.48 3.73 -22.21
C LYS A 602 4.21 4.60 -22.18
N GLY A 603 3.89 5.26 -23.29
CA GLY A 603 2.75 6.19 -23.38
C GLY A 603 2.93 7.56 -22.71
N ALA A 604 4.03 7.80 -21.98
CA ALA A 604 4.31 9.11 -21.39
C ALA A 604 4.63 10.15 -22.47
N THR A 605 4.16 11.39 -22.28
CA THR A 605 4.37 12.46 -23.25
C THR A 605 5.80 13.01 -23.17
N ASN A 606 6.53 12.97 -24.28
CA ASN A 606 7.82 13.63 -24.41
C ASN A 606 7.66 15.16 -24.32
N THR A 607 8.27 15.78 -23.31
CA THR A 607 8.27 17.23 -23.08
C THR A 607 9.50 17.95 -23.62
N LEU A 608 10.47 17.23 -24.22
CA LEU A 608 11.69 17.85 -24.73
C LEU A 608 11.37 18.88 -25.82
N GLY A 609 11.84 20.11 -25.63
CA GLY A 609 11.62 21.22 -26.55
C GLY A 609 10.24 21.90 -26.43
N LYS A 610 9.34 21.40 -25.59
CA LYS A 610 8.07 22.10 -25.26
C LYS A 610 8.31 23.36 -24.45
N THR A 611 7.36 24.28 -24.54
CA THR A 611 7.40 25.61 -23.94
C THR A 611 6.17 25.87 -23.08
N ALA A 612 6.13 26.99 -22.35
CA ALA A 612 4.93 27.38 -21.60
C ALA A 612 3.65 27.48 -22.45
N ALA A 613 3.76 27.70 -23.77
CA ALA A 613 2.61 27.70 -24.68
C ALA A 613 1.97 26.30 -24.81
N ASP A 614 2.78 25.23 -24.86
CA ASP A 614 2.32 23.83 -24.83
C ASP A 614 1.63 23.45 -23.51
N PHE A 615 1.85 24.25 -22.46
CA PHE A 615 1.45 23.99 -21.08
C PHE A 615 0.36 24.97 -20.59
N GLY A 616 -0.41 25.56 -21.51
CA GLY A 616 -1.52 26.46 -21.17
C GLY A 616 -1.08 27.81 -20.61
N GLY A 617 0.12 28.29 -20.98
CA GLY A 617 0.70 29.54 -20.50
C GLY A 617 1.45 29.45 -19.17
N LYS A 618 1.73 28.23 -18.69
CA LYS A 618 2.44 27.95 -17.42
C LYS A 618 3.73 27.18 -17.65
N GLU A 619 4.63 27.17 -16.67
CA GLU A 619 5.74 26.22 -16.66
C GLU A 619 5.30 24.85 -16.10
N LEU A 620 6.02 23.77 -16.41
CA LEU A 620 5.71 22.42 -15.91
C LEU A 620 5.59 22.37 -14.38
N GLU A 621 6.50 23.04 -13.68
CA GLU A 621 6.54 23.06 -12.22
C GLU A 621 5.36 23.83 -11.56
N GLU A 622 4.51 24.49 -12.35
CA GLU A 622 3.25 25.11 -11.91
C GLU A 622 2.01 24.23 -12.16
N LEU A 623 2.19 23.05 -12.78
CA LEU A 623 1.12 22.10 -13.07
C LEU A 623 0.97 21.04 -11.97
N THR A 624 -0.27 20.82 -11.56
CA THR A 624 -0.69 19.60 -10.83
C THR A 624 -0.86 18.45 -11.82
N PRO A 625 -0.90 17.17 -11.36
CA PRO A 625 -1.22 16.03 -12.22
C PRO A 625 -2.51 16.23 -13.04
N ASP A 626 -3.55 16.77 -12.42
CA ASP A 626 -4.85 17.03 -13.04
C ASP A 626 -4.80 18.13 -14.09
N ALA A 627 -4.04 19.21 -13.83
CA ALA A 627 -3.83 20.27 -14.81
C ALA A 627 -2.99 19.78 -16.00
N PHE A 628 -2.05 18.86 -15.77
CA PHE A 628 -1.24 18.23 -16.81
C PHE A 628 -2.11 17.31 -17.70
N ALA A 629 -2.92 16.45 -17.09
CA ALA A 629 -3.85 15.58 -17.81
C ALA A 629 -4.94 16.36 -18.58
N LYS A 630 -5.45 17.47 -18.02
CA LYS A 630 -6.42 18.36 -18.68
C LYS A 630 -5.86 19.05 -19.95
N LEU A 631 -4.55 19.04 -20.15
CA LEU A 631 -3.89 19.48 -21.39
C LEU A 631 -3.71 18.34 -22.42
N GLY A 632 -4.20 17.14 -22.14
CA GLY A 632 -3.98 15.95 -22.95
C GLY A 632 -2.59 15.33 -22.81
N LEU A 633 -1.83 15.72 -21.77
CA LEU A 633 -0.47 15.26 -21.52
C LEU A 633 -0.47 14.10 -20.50
N ARG A 634 0.39 13.10 -20.72
CA ARG A 634 0.52 11.90 -19.88
C ARG A 634 1.86 11.89 -19.16
N ALA A 635 1.82 11.85 -17.84
CA ALA A 635 3.02 11.65 -17.02
C ALA A 635 3.46 10.18 -17.11
N VAL A 636 4.64 9.86 -16.59
CA VAL A 636 5.05 8.46 -16.42
C VAL A 636 4.08 7.76 -15.44
N TYR A 637 3.71 6.52 -15.74
CA TYR A 637 2.95 5.70 -14.81
C TYR A 637 3.84 5.29 -13.63
N LYS A 638 3.27 5.11 -12.43
CA LYS A 638 3.99 4.60 -11.26
C LYS A 638 3.15 3.66 -10.40
N ARG A 639 3.79 2.63 -9.85
CA ARG A 639 3.28 1.72 -8.81
C ARG A 639 4.26 1.67 -7.63
N LYS A 640 3.75 1.71 -6.41
CA LYS A 640 4.55 1.51 -5.18
C LYS A 640 4.92 0.02 -5.06
N VAL A 641 6.20 -0.30 -4.88
CA VAL A 641 6.67 -1.69 -4.69
C VAL A 641 6.78 -2.02 -3.21
N LEU A 642 7.45 -1.16 -2.43
CA LEU A 642 7.66 -1.33 -0.98
C LEU A 642 8.10 -0.03 -0.30
N ASN A 643 8.08 -0.01 1.04
CA ASN A 643 8.73 1.01 1.86
C ASN A 643 9.95 0.39 2.56
N LEU A 644 11.13 1.00 2.39
CA LEU A 644 12.40 0.46 2.90
C LEU A 644 12.42 0.30 4.44
N PRO A 645 12.00 1.31 5.24
CA PRO A 645 11.89 1.18 6.69
C PRO A 645 10.92 0.09 7.14
N SER A 646 9.82 -0.14 6.42
CA SER A 646 8.83 -1.19 6.75
C SER A 646 9.45 -2.59 6.71
N ILE A 647 10.33 -2.87 5.76
CA ILE A 647 11.04 -4.16 5.66
C ILE A 647 12.32 -4.22 6.51
N GLY A 648 12.66 -3.15 7.25
CA GLY A 648 13.82 -3.10 8.13
C GLY A 648 15.03 -2.30 7.62
N TYR A 649 14.99 -1.73 6.42
CA TYR A 649 16.10 -0.93 5.87
C TYR A 649 15.93 0.57 6.14
N HIS A 650 16.56 1.07 7.21
CA HIS A 650 16.51 2.49 7.61
C HIS A 650 17.80 3.02 8.31
N PRO A 651 19.02 2.74 7.77
CA PRO A 651 20.30 3.15 8.39
C PRO A 651 20.52 4.67 8.45
N SER A 652 19.91 5.44 7.53
CA SER A 652 19.96 6.90 7.46
C SER A 652 18.66 7.46 6.83
N ASP A 653 18.57 8.79 6.63
CA ASP A 653 17.52 9.40 5.80
C ASP A 653 17.87 9.47 4.30
N LYS A 654 19.01 8.87 3.92
CA LYS A 654 19.58 8.90 2.57
C LYS A 654 19.76 7.49 2.00
N ALA A 655 18.66 6.89 1.53
CA ALA A 655 18.75 5.76 0.60
C ALA A 655 18.97 6.34 -0.81
N GLU A 656 20.19 6.18 -1.33
CA GLU A 656 20.72 6.92 -2.49
C GLU A 656 21.48 6.01 -3.49
N GLY A 657 21.50 4.69 -3.28
CA GLY A 657 21.88 3.72 -4.32
C GLY A 657 20.79 2.68 -4.54
N LEU A 658 20.45 2.35 -5.79
CA LEU A 658 19.48 1.31 -6.17
C LEU A 658 19.93 0.56 -7.44
N VAL A 659 19.92 -0.77 -7.41
CA VAL A 659 20.11 -1.58 -8.63
C VAL A 659 19.25 -2.85 -8.62
N LEU A 660 18.79 -3.28 -9.80
CA LEU A 660 18.15 -4.57 -10.01
C LEU A 660 19.20 -5.67 -10.17
N LEU A 661 19.05 -6.77 -9.44
CA LEU A 661 19.90 -7.97 -9.55
C LEU A 661 19.33 -8.97 -10.58
N PRO A 662 20.14 -9.87 -11.15
CA PRO A 662 19.71 -10.79 -12.22
C PRO A 662 18.60 -11.78 -11.83
N ASP A 663 18.39 -12.03 -10.53
CA ASP A 663 17.34 -12.87 -9.96
C ASP A 663 16.00 -12.12 -9.74
N GLY A 664 15.97 -10.81 -9.98
CA GLY A 664 14.82 -9.94 -9.72
C GLY A 664 14.79 -9.31 -8.32
N SER A 665 15.80 -9.59 -7.48
CA SER A 665 16.01 -8.90 -6.20
C SER A 665 16.49 -7.46 -6.43
N PHE A 666 16.29 -6.57 -5.46
CA PHE A 666 16.89 -5.23 -5.47
C PHE A 666 18.09 -5.19 -4.53
N ALA A 667 19.14 -4.45 -4.89
CA ALA A 667 20.14 -4.01 -3.93
C ALA A 667 19.99 -2.50 -3.71
N VAL A 668 20.10 -2.06 -2.45
CA VAL A 668 19.98 -0.67 -2.01
C VAL A 668 21.19 -0.28 -1.16
N LEU A 669 21.70 0.93 -1.34
CA LEU A 669 22.81 1.50 -0.58
C LEU A 669 22.40 2.83 0.06
N ASN A 670 22.98 3.14 1.21
CA ASN A 670 22.75 4.40 1.91
C ASN A 670 23.99 5.28 1.93
N ASP A 671 23.79 6.57 1.74
CA ASP A 671 24.76 7.56 2.17
C ASP A 671 24.68 7.75 3.70
N ASN A 672 25.82 8.11 4.28
CA ASN A 672 26.02 8.43 5.68
C ASN A 672 26.66 9.81 5.92
N ASP A 673 26.79 10.69 4.91
CA ASP A 673 27.50 11.97 4.97
C ASP A 673 28.94 11.83 5.53
N PHE A 674 29.66 10.79 5.09
CA PHE A 674 30.98 10.36 5.61
C PHE A 674 31.00 10.09 7.13
N ALA A 675 29.83 9.91 7.74
CA ALA A 675 29.62 9.83 9.18
C ALA A 675 30.33 10.95 9.97
N TYR A 676 30.43 12.18 9.45
CA TYR A 676 31.19 13.25 10.11
C TYR A 676 30.31 14.37 10.69
N ASN A 677 30.41 14.63 11.99
CA ASN A 677 29.76 15.75 12.65
C ASN A 677 30.69 16.97 12.73
N TYR A 678 30.65 17.81 11.71
CA TYR A 678 31.43 19.06 11.61
C TYR A 678 31.22 20.06 12.77
N THR A 679 30.10 20.00 13.51
CA THR A 679 29.89 20.89 14.67
C THR A 679 30.69 20.40 15.88
N LYS A 680 30.68 19.08 16.12
CA LYS A 680 31.40 18.44 17.23
C LYS A 680 32.84 18.08 16.87
N ARG A 681 33.20 18.11 15.58
CA ARG A 681 34.43 17.55 15.00
C ARG A 681 34.65 16.11 15.47
N SER A 682 33.61 15.28 15.32
CA SER A 682 33.59 13.89 15.73
C SER A 682 32.92 13.03 14.67
N LEU A 683 33.25 11.75 14.59
CA LEU A 683 32.44 10.81 13.82
C LEU A 683 31.02 10.66 14.44
N THR A 684 30.05 10.25 13.63
CA THR A 684 28.71 9.82 14.02
C THR A 684 28.65 8.29 14.02
N GLY A 685 27.57 7.74 14.60
CA GLY A 685 27.29 6.31 14.53
C GLY A 685 26.47 5.88 13.31
N THR A 686 26.34 6.72 12.27
CA THR A 686 25.54 6.41 11.07
C THR A 686 26.29 5.39 10.22
N PRO A 687 25.81 4.14 10.09
CA PRO A 687 26.51 3.11 9.33
C PRO A 687 26.35 3.33 7.82
N ILE A 688 27.23 2.70 7.05
CA ILE A 688 27.01 2.39 5.63
C ILE A 688 26.68 0.90 5.55
N GLN A 689 25.61 0.55 4.85
CA GLN A 689 25.24 -0.83 4.60
C GLN A 689 24.57 -1.01 3.23
N LEU A 690 24.95 -2.07 2.53
CA LEU A 690 24.13 -2.59 1.44
C LEU A 690 22.93 -3.33 2.05
N GLY A 691 21.74 -3.19 1.48
CA GLY A 691 20.62 -4.08 1.69
C GLY A 691 20.32 -4.84 0.41
N ILE A 692 20.28 -6.17 0.44
CA ILE A 692 19.70 -6.97 -0.65
C ILE A 692 18.28 -7.33 -0.24
N ILE A 693 17.32 -6.94 -1.07
CA ILE A 693 15.89 -7.15 -0.90
C ILE A 693 15.48 -8.30 -1.82
N SER A 694 15.33 -9.49 -1.23
CA SER A 694 14.84 -10.68 -1.92
C SER A 694 13.31 -10.75 -1.86
N PHE A 695 12.73 -11.51 -2.78
CA PHE A 695 11.29 -11.80 -2.82
C PHE A 695 11.06 -13.29 -2.57
N THR A 696 11.60 -13.78 -1.45
CA THR A 696 11.71 -15.20 -1.07
C THR A 696 10.60 -15.70 -0.15
N ARG A 697 9.94 -14.80 0.59
CA ARG A 697 8.85 -15.17 1.50
C ARG A 697 7.61 -15.60 0.71
N SER A 698 7.00 -16.71 1.11
CA SER A 698 5.90 -17.35 0.37
C SER A 698 4.76 -16.38 0.05
N ASN A 699 4.35 -16.36 -1.23
CA ASN A 699 3.27 -15.53 -1.76
C ASN A 699 2.65 -16.19 -3.00
N ALA A 700 2.20 -17.43 -2.84
CA ALA A 700 1.67 -18.25 -3.94
C ALA A 700 0.14 -18.33 -3.90
N VAL A 701 -0.49 -18.44 -5.08
CA VAL A 701 -1.95 -18.46 -5.22
C VAL A 701 -2.39 -19.50 -6.23
N ASP A 702 -3.59 -20.03 -6.06
CA ASP A 702 -4.27 -20.81 -7.09
C ASP A 702 -5.39 -19.96 -7.73
N VAL A 703 -5.37 -19.91 -9.05
CA VAL A 703 -6.31 -19.18 -9.90
C VAL A 703 -6.75 -20.00 -11.12
N ILE A 704 -6.45 -21.30 -11.16
CA ILE A 704 -6.78 -22.19 -12.28
C ILE A 704 -7.75 -23.28 -11.77
N LYS A 705 -8.89 -23.46 -12.44
CA LYS A 705 -9.85 -24.51 -12.04
C LYS A 705 -9.51 -25.85 -12.71
N ASP A 706 -8.64 -26.64 -12.10
CA ASP A 706 -8.23 -27.96 -12.59
C ASP A 706 -8.53 -29.12 -11.63
N LYS A 707 -9.20 -28.83 -10.51
CA LYS A 707 -9.55 -29.70 -9.36
C LYS A 707 -8.35 -30.16 -8.54
N LYS A 708 -7.37 -29.29 -8.37
CA LYS A 708 -6.23 -29.50 -7.48
C LYS A 708 -6.03 -28.30 -6.57
N VAL A 709 -4.93 -28.33 -5.82
CA VAL A 709 -4.42 -27.21 -5.05
C VAL A 709 -2.97 -27.03 -5.48
N GLU A 710 -2.73 -26.16 -6.47
CA GLU A 710 -1.40 -25.92 -7.05
C GLU A 710 -1.01 -24.43 -6.89
N LEU A 711 -0.77 -24.01 -5.64
CA LEU A 711 -0.31 -22.65 -5.31
C LEU A 711 1.01 -22.32 -6.04
N LYS A 712 1.00 -21.27 -6.85
CA LYS A 712 2.17 -20.77 -7.60
C LYS A 712 2.23 -19.25 -7.59
N ASN A 713 3.39 -18.68 -7.87
CA ASN A 713 3.46 -17.27 -8.26
C ASN A 713 2.81 -17.08 -9.64
N GLN A 714 2.06 -15.99 -9.80
CA GLN A 714 1.21 -15.72 -10.96
C GLN A 714 1.37 -14.26 -11.43
N PRO A 715 1.39 -13.98 -12.74
CA PRO A 715 1.73 -12.66 -13.29
C PRO A 715 0.56 -11.65 -13.23
N PHE A 716 0.10 -11.35 -12.01
CA PHE A 716 -0.93 -10.34 -11.75
C PHE A 716 -0.72 -9.67 -10.38
N PHE A 717 -1.39 -8.53 -10.18
CA PHE A 717 -1.42 -7.76 -8.95
C PHE A 717 -2.77 -7.93 -8.26
N GLY A 718 -2.77 -8.28 -6.98
CA GLY A 718 -3.97 -8.22 -6.12
C GLY A 718 -4.15 -6.80 -5.58
N MET A 719 -5.38 -6.30 -5.60
CA MET A 719 -5.78 -5.06 -4.92
C MET A 719 -6.18 -5.39 -3.48
N TYR A 720 -5.79 -4.56 -2.50
CA TYR A 720 -6.07 -4.84 -1.09
C TYR A 720 -7.54 -4.71 -0.75
N MET A 721 -8.17 -3.59 -1.16
CA MET A 721 -9.64 -3.39 -1.17
C MET A 721 -10.32 -4.00 0.08
N PRO A 722 -10.11 -3.39 1.25
CA PRO A 722 -10.50 -4.03 2.48
C PRO A 722 -11.97 -3.79 2.79
N ASP A 723 -12.65 -4.84 3.22
CA ASP A 723 -13.94 -4.75 3.92
C ASP A 723 -13.66 -4.22 5.35
N ALA A 724 -13.58 -5.10 6.35
CA ALA A 724 -13.39 -4.65 7.72
C ALA A 724 -11.97 -4.11 8.01
N ILE A 725 -11.96 -3.10 8.88
CA ILE A 725 -10.75 -2.42 9.37
C ILE A 725 -10.81 -2.26 10.90
N TYR A 726 -9.66 -2.41 11.58
CA TYR A 726 -9.53 -2.17 13.03
C TYR A 726 -8.26 -1.36 13.35
N ALA A 727 -8.35 -0.39 14.27
CA ALA A 727 -7.20 0.45 14.67
C ALA A 727 -6.76 0.15 16.11
N TYR A 728 -5.44 0.10 16.33
CA TYR A 728 -4.83 -0.14 17.64
C TYR A 728 -3.53 0.64 17.80
N ALA A 729 -2.94 0.60 18.99
CA ALA A 729 -1.71 1.33 19.30
C ALA A 729 -0.70 0.49 20.10
N ILE A 730 0.57 0.57 19.68
CA ILE A 730 1.73 -0.01 20.37
C ILE A 730 2.76 1.12 20.52
N ASP A 731 3.34 1.25 21.72
CA ASP A 731 4.37 2.25 22.06
C ASP A 731 4.03 3.71 21.66
N GLY A 732 2.73 4.04 21.67
CA GLY A 732 2.22 5.36 21.29
C GLY A 732 2.13 5.63 19.78
N LYS A 733 2.50 4.66 18.93
CA LYS A 733 2.28 4.69 17.48
C LYS A 733 0.95 3.99 17.15
N ASN A 734 0.17 4.57 16.24
CA ASN A 734 -1.10 4.01 15.78
C ASN A 734 -0.88 3.14 14.54
N TYR A 735 -1.58 2.02 14.48
CA TYR A 735 -1.62 1.11 13.33
C TYR A 735 -3.07 0.75 13.02
N PHE A 736 -3.35 0.36 11.78
CA PHE A 736 -4.61 -0.25 11.41
C PHE A 736 -4.39 -1.57 10.69
N VAL A 737 -5.31 -2.51 10.93
CA VAL A 737 -5.32 -3.86 10.37
C VAL A 737 -6.52 -3.96 9.45
N THR A 738 -6.35 -4.54 8.26
CA THR A 738 -7.38 -4.68 7.24
C THR A 738 -7.58 -6.14 6.86
N ALA A 739 -8.83 -6.50 6.58
CA ALA A 739 -9.20 -7.78 5.98
C ALA A 739 -9.49 -7.56 4.49
N ASN A 740 -8.71 -8.21 3.63
CA ASN A 740 -8.56 -7.82 2.22
C ASN A 740 -9.41 -8.69 1.28
N GLU A 741 -10.74 -8.58 1.39
CA GLU A 741 -11.72 -9.35 0.63
C GLU A 741 -11.78 -8.89 -0.84
N GLY A 742 -12.21 -7.64 -1.05
CA GLY A 742 -11.98 -6.84 -2.25
C GLY A 742 -13.04 -6.91 -3.32
N ASP A 743 -14.25 -6.40 -3.06
CA ASP A 743 -15.37 -6.49 -3.99
C ASP A 743 -15.24 -5.67 -5.28
N ASP A 744 -16.13 -5.95 -6.24
CA ASP A 744 -16.15 -5.31 -7.56
C ASP A 744 -17.45 -4.56 -7.82
N ARG A 745 -17.44 -3.49 -8.65
CA ARG A 745 -18.65 -2.70 -8.94
C ARG A 745 -19.65 -3.41 -9.87
N GLY A 746 -19.55 -4.73 -10.03
CA GLY A 746 -20.21 -5.48 -11.09
C GLY A 746 -21.73 -5.52 -11.01
N ASP A 747 -22.28 -5.44 -9.80
CA ASP A 747 -23.70 -5.71 -9.52
C ASP A 747 -24.61 -4.49 -9.76
N TRP A 748 -24.12 -3.26 -9.54
CA TRP A 748 -24.85 -2.02 -9.90
C TRP A 748 -24.87 -1.75 -11.42
N TYR A 749 -23.86 -2.30 -12.11
CA TYR A 749 -23.61 -2.09 -13.53
C TYR A 749 -24.09 -3.25 -14.43
N GLU A 750 -24.97 -4.14 -13.92
CA GLU A 750 -25.68 -5.18 -14.70
C GLU A 750 -26.18 -4.65 -16.06
N ASP A 751 -25.75 -5.33 -17.14
CA ASP A 751 -25.99 -4.98 -18.56
C ASP A 751 -25.61 -3.55 -19.03
N THR A 752 -24.67 -2.88 -18.36
CA THR A 752 -24.05 -1.61 -18.81
C THR A 752 -22.59 -1.76 -19.27
N ASP A 753 -22.07 -0.76 -19.99
CA ASP A 753 -20.64 -0.66 -20.35
C ASP A 753 -19.73 -0.21 -19.17
N PHE A 754 -20.33 0.06 -18.00
CA PHE A 754 -19.63 0.52 -16.80
C PHE A 754 -19.06 -0.62 -15.95
N LYS A 755 -19.42 -1.89 -16.23
CA LYS A 755 -18.84 -3.06 -15.55
C LYS A 755 -17.32 -3.00 -15.52
N ASP A 756 -16.78 -3.06 -14.31
CA ASP A 756 -15.36 -2.98 -14.01
C ASP A 756 -14.70 -4.36 -13.89
N THR A 757 -15.46 -5.46 -13.80
CA THR A 757 -14.91 -6.83 -13.85
C THR A 757 -14.89 -7.44 -15.25
N ALA A 758 -13.72 -7.93 -15.66
CA ALA A 758 -13.49 -8.72 -16.86
C ALA A 758 -12.99 -10.14 -16.54
N LYS A 759 -13.40 -11.12 -17.36
CA LYS A 759 -12.83 -12.48 -17.30
C LYS A 759 -11.60 -12.56 -18.19
N LEU A 760 -10.42 -12.76 -17.59
CA LEU A 760 -9.11 -12.72 -18.24
C LEU A 760 -9.06 -13.45 -19.61
N LYS A 761 -9.38 -14.75 -19.64
CA LYS A 761 -9.42 -15.56 -20.86
C LYS A 761 -10.27 -14.98 -21.99
N LYS A 762 -11.42 -14.40 -21.66
CA LYS A 762 -12.50 -14.07 -22.63
C LYS A 762 -12.54 -12.60 -23.08
N LYS A 763 -12.20 -11.65 -22.20
CA LYS A 763 -12.49 -10.22 -22.43
C LYS A 763 -11.23 -9.34 -22.42
N VAL A 764 -10.18 -9.73 -21.71
CA VAL A 764 -8.94 -8.95 -21.63
C VAL A 764 -8.10 -9.13 -22.90
N LYS A 765 -7.47 -8.05 -23.34
CA LYS A 765 -6.38 -8.04 -24.33
C LYS A 765 -5.08 -7.73 -23.57
N LEU A 766 -4.03 -8.50 -23.80
CA LEU A 766 -2.71 -8.25 -23.20
C LEU A 766 -1.85 -7.45 -24.19
N ASP A 767 -0.99 -6.59 -23.67
CA ASP A 767 0.05 -5.94 -24.46
C ASP A 767 1.10 -6.97 -24.92
N ASP A 768 1.45 -6.94 -26.20
CA ASP A 768 2.33 -7.95 -26.82
C ASP A 768 3.81 -7.73 -26.46
N THR A 769 4.20 -6.49 -26.11
CA THR A 769 5.56 -6.17 -25.64
C THR A 769 5.76 -6.63 -24.20
N THR A 770 4.76 -6.41 -23.34
CA THR A 770 4.79 -6.77 -21.92
C THR A 770 4.59 -8.27 -21.74
N PHE A 771 3.58 -8.84 -22.40
CA PHE A 771 3.24 -10.26 -22.38
C PHE A 771 3.43 -10.94 -23.76
N PRO A 772 4.68 -11.12 -24.22
CA PRO A 772 4.97 -11.78 -25.49
C PRO A 772 4.49 -13.24 -25.51
N GLN A 773 4.38 -13.82 -26.71
CA GLN A 773 3.98 -15.23 -26.85
C GLN A 773 4.92 -16.16 -26.07
N GLY A 774 4.34 -17.09 -25.31
CA GLY A 774 5.07 -17.99 -24.40
C GLY A 774 5.32 -17.43 -23.00
N SER A 775 5.04 -16.15 -22.73
CA SER A 775 5.12 -15.58 -21.37
C SER A 775 4.08 -16.19 -20.42
N ALA A 776 4.37 -16.11 -19.11
CA ALA A 776 3.48 -16.56 -18.05
C ALA A 776 2.08 -15.90 -18.15
N GLY A 777 1.98 -14.62 -18.51
CA GLY A 777 0.68 -13.94 -18.65
C GLY A 777 -0.16 -14.51 -19.80
N GLN A 778 0.48 -14.88 -20.92
CA GLN A 778 -0.21 -15.58 -22.02
C GLN A 778 -0.59 -17.02 -21.65
N ALA A 779 0.16 -17.70 -20.77
CA ALA A 779 -0.22 -19.01 -20.23
C ALA A 779 -1.43 -18.89 -19.29
N LEU A 780 -1.35 -18.03 -18.27
CA LEU A 780 -2.45 -17.76 -17.33
C LEU A 780 -3.74 -17.37 -18.08
N LYS A 781 -3.66 -16.52 -19.11
CA LYS A 781 -4.83 -16.15 -19.93
C LYS A 781 -5.44 -17.34 -20.68
N LYS A 782 -4.65 -18.32 -21.10
CA LYS A 782 -5.16 -19.53 -21.78
C LYS A 782 -5.84 -20.48 -20.80
N GLU A 783 -5.40 -20.50 -19.54
CA GLU A 783 -5.82 -21.48 -18.54
C GLU A 783 -6.95 -20.96 -17.64
N SER A 784 -6.91 -19.69 -17.22
CA SER A 784 -7.78 -19.10 -16.20
C SER A 784 -8.76 -18.03 -16.71
N ASN A 785 -10.00 -18.07 -16.20
CA ASN A 785 -11.00 -17.00 -16.31
C ASN A 785 -10.97 -16.04 -15.09
N LEU A 786 -9.82 -15.89 -14.42
CA LEU A 786 -9.60 -14.95 -13.31
C LEU A 786 -10.35 -13.62 -13.55
N ARG A 787 -11.11 -13.19 -12.54
CA ARG A 787 -11.74 -11.87 -12.50
C ARG A 787 -10.64 -10.83 -12.32
N THR A 788 -10.51 -9.95 -13.31
CA THR A 788 -9.54 -8.86 -13.34
C THR A 788 -10.26 -7.55 -13.61
N SER A 789 -9.73 -6.43 -13.12
CA SER A 789 -10.23 -5.11 -13.46
C SER A 789 -10.20 -4.87 -14.98
N ALA A 790 -11.27 -4.26 -15.48
CA ALA A 790 -11.43 -3.80 -16.85
C ALA A 790 -10.90 -2.36 -17.01
N ILE A 791 -10.92 -1.56 -15.94
CA ILE A 791 -10.50 -0.15 -15.97
C ILE A 791 -9.00 0.04 -15.66
N ASP A 792 -8.40 -0.83 -14.85
CA ASP A 792 -7.01 -0.71 -14.39
C ASP A 792 -6.03 -1.49 -15.27
N GLY A 793 -4.73 -1.15 -15.21
CA GLY A 793 -3.64 -1.90 -15.86
C GLY A 793 -3.46 -1.68 -17.37
N ASP A 794 -4.19 -0.74 -17.97
CA ASP A 794 -3.90 -0.17 -19.29
C ASP A 794 -3.01 1.07 -19.09
N VAL A 795 -1.69 0.90 -19.22
CA VAL A 795 -0.69 1.90 -18.81
C VAL A 795 -0.50 2.95 -19.89
N ASP A 796 -0.53 2.57 -21.16
CA ASP A 796 -0.33 3.46 -22.30
C ASP A 796 -1.62 3.85 -23.06
N GLY A 797 -2.78 3.38 -22.60
CA GLY A 797 -4.11 3.77 -23.07
C GLY A 797 -4.45 3.26 -24.47
N ASP A 798 -3.80 2.19 -24.95
CA ASP A 798 -4.07 1.60 -26.27
C ASP A 798 -5.25 0.59 -26.28
N GLY A 799 -5.83 0.30 -25.10
CA GLY A 799 -6.92 -0.67 -24.94
C GLY A 799 -6.43 -2.12 -24.75
N LYS A 800 -5.13 -2.34 -24.55
CA LYS A 800 -4.54 -3.57 -24.03
C LYS A 800 -4.13 -3.37 -22.56
N LYS A 801 -3.60 -4.43 -21.95
CA LYS A 801 -3.13 -4.44 -20.56
C LYS A 801 -1.65 -4.76 -20.50
N GLU A 802 -0.84 -3.82 -20.02
CA GLU A 802 0.51 -4.07 -19.48
C GLU A 802 0.44 -4.79 -18.14
N GLU A 803 -0.64 -4.59 -17.38
CA GLU A 803 -0.78 -5.13 -16.03
C GLU A 803 -2.14 -5.82 -15.85
N LEU A 804 -2.12 -6.97 -15.17
CA LEU A 804 -3.33 -7.66 -14.74
C LEU A 804 -3.57 -7.31 -13.29
N HIS A 805 -4.67 -6.60 -13.00
CA HIS A 805 -5.08 -6.29 -11.63
C HIS A 805 -6.29 -7.15 -11.30
N ALA A 806 -6.28 -7.84 -10.15
CA ALA A 806 -7.33 -8.73 -9.68
C ALA A 806 -7.86 -8.28 -8.32
N TYR A 807 -9.11 -8.64 -8.08
CA TYR A 807 -9.89 -8.30 -6.90
C TYR A 807 -9.49 -9.17 -5.70
N GLY A 808 -9.28 -8.53 -4.56
CA GLY A 808 -8.82 -9.15 -3.31
C GLY A 808 -7.31 -9.45 -3.24
N ALA A 809 -6.69 -9.13 -2.10
CA ALA A 809 -5.31 -9.53 -1.79
C ALA A 809 -5.23 -10.90 -1.07
N ARG A 810 -6.38 -11.52 -0.76
CA ARG A 810 -6.49 -12.87 -0.15
C ARG A 810 -5.72 -13.01 1.17
N SER A 811 -5.63 -11.92 1.91
CA SER A 811 -4.78 -11.75 3.10
C SER A 811 -5.42 -10.83 4.12
N PHE A 812 -4.78 -10.68 5.28
CA PHE A 812 -4.93 -9.47 6.08
C PHE A 812 -3.61 -8.69 6.03
N SER A 813 -3.68 -7.38 6.23
CA SER A 813 -2.50 -6.50 6.23
C SER A 813 -2.47 -5.59 7.47
N ILE A 814 -1.29 -5.09 7.81
CA ILE A 814 -1.09 -4.07 8.84
C ILE A 814 -0.43 -2.85 8.21
N PHE A 815 -0.95 -1.67 8.50
CA PHE A 815 -0.44 -0.38 8.05
C PHE A 815 -0.15 0.54 9.25
N ASP A 816 0.80 1.46 9.08
CA ASP A 816 1.05 2.53 10.05
C ASP A 816 0.13 3.75 9.84
N ALA A 817 0.20 4.71 10.77
CA ALA A 817 -0.60 5.93 10.75
C ALA A 817 -0.40 6.83 9.50
N TYR A 818 0.60 6.56 8.65
CA TYR A 818 0.93 7.33 7.44
C TYR A 818 0.61 6.57 6.13
N GLY A 819 0.00 5.38 6.24
CA GLY A 819 -0.34 4.52 5.11
C GLY A 819 0.85 3.74 4.54
N ASN A 820 1.91 3.52 5.32
CA ASN A 820 2.93 2.55 4.94
C ASN A 820 2.41 1.15 5.22
N LEU A 821 2.44 0.26 4.23
CA LEU A 821 2.28 -1.19 4.47
C LEU A 821 3.44 -1.64 5.38
N VAL A 822 3.10 -2.27 6.50
CA VAL A 822 4.03 -2.79 7.50
C VAL A 822 4.13 -4.31 7.38
N PHE A 823 3.00 -4.99 7.20
CA PHE A 823 2.91 -6.43 7.05
C PHE A 823 1.76 -6.83 6.12
N ASP A 824 1.94 -7.94 5.39
CA ASP A 824 0.87 -8.66 4.70
C ASP A 824 1.01 -10.16 4.98
N SER A 825 -0.11 -10.86 5.20
CA SER A 825 -0.11 -12.29 5.52
C SER A 825 0.25 -13.21 4.35
N GLY A 826 0.51 -12.67 3.15
CA GLY A 826 0.94 -13.42 1.98
C GLY A 826 -0.09 -14.44 1.55
N ASP A 827 0.35 -15.69 1.39
CA ASP A 827 -0.49 -16.84 1.03
C ASP A 827 -1.05 -17.63 2.22
N ALA A 828 -0.91 -17.13 3.46
CA ALA A 828 -1.18 -17.94 4.65
C ALA A 828 -2.56 -18.61 4.65
N ILE A 829 -3.61 -17.92 4.19
CA ILE A 829 -4.99 -18.43 4.19
C ILE A 829 -5.17 -19.51 3.12
N GLU A 830 -4.71 -19.24 1.89
CA GLU A 830 -4.68 -20.20 0.77
C GLU A 830 -3.92 -21.48 1.16
N ARG A 831 -2.73 -21.33 1.75
CA ARG A 831 -1.86 -22.43 2.15
C ARG A 831 -2.43 -23.25 3.30
N ILE A 832 -2.97 -22.61 4.34
CA ILE A 832 -3.58 -23.31 5.48
C ILE A 832 -4.86 -24.06 5.05
N THR A 833 -5.72 -23.42 4.26
CA THR A 833 -6.98 -24.05 3.81
C THR A 833 -6.75 -25.14 2.76
N GLY A 834 -5.77 -24.97 1.88
CA GLY A 834 -5.32 -25.99 0.93
C GLY A 834 -4.70 -27.22 1.59
N GLU A 835 -3.99 -27.05 2.71
CA GLU A 835 -3.44 -28.14 3.52
C GLU A 835 -4.51 -28.91 4.30
N LEU A 836 -5.43 -28.19 4.96
CA LEU A 836 -6.42 -28.79 5.87
C LEU A 836 -7.70 -29.28 5.17
N ILE A 837 -8.14 -28.56 4.13
CA ILE A 837 -9.45 -28.75 3.48
C ILE A 837 -9.33 -28.89 1.94
N PRO A 838 -8.34 -29.64 1.39
CA PRO A 838 -8.06 -29.65 -0.06
C PRO A 838 -9.26 -30.01 -0.93
N LYS A 839 -10.19 -30.86 -0.44
CA LYS A 839 -11.40 -31.27 -1.17
C LYS A 839 -12.45 -30.17 -1.33
N HIS A 840 -12.37 -29.09 -0.54
CA HIS A 840 -13.29 -27.95 -0.56
C HIS A 840 -12.55 -26.62 -0.70
N PHE A 841 -11.26 -26.67 -1.07
CA PHE A 841 -10.40 -25.51 -1.29
C PHE A 841 -11.08 -24.47 -2.19
N ASN A 842 -11.05 -23.20 -1.75
CA ASN A 842 -11.70 -22.06 -2.39
C ASN A 842 -13.17 -22.32 -2.81
N THR A 843 -13.95 -23.00 -1.98
CA THR A 843 -15.42 -23.11 -2.11
C THR A 843 -16.13 -21.82 -1.66
N SER A 844 -17.43 -21.67 -1.96
CA SER A 844 -18.23 -20.54 -1.45
C SER A 844 -18.86 -20.83 -0.08
N ASN A 845 -19.36 -19.80 0.59
CA ASN A 845 -20.19 -19.88 1.80
C ASN A 845 -21.41 -20.81 1.60
N SER A 846 -22.15 -20.62 0.50
CA SER A 846 -23.43 -21.27 0.18
C SER A 846 -23.35 -22.65 -0.48
N LYS A 847 -22.15 -23.16 -0.85
CA LYS A 847 -21.95 -24.43 -1.58
C LYS A 847 -20.65 -25.10 -1.15
N ASN A 848 -20.59 -26.43 -1.05
CA ASN A 848 -19.35 -27.18 -0.70
C ASN A 848 -18.51 -27.59 -1.94
N LYS A 849 -18.69 -26.89 -3.07
CA LYS A 849 -18.04 -27.19 -4.35
C LYS A 849 -16.63 -26.56 -4.43
N MET A 850 -15.62 -27.43 -4.45
CA MET A 850 -14.21 -27.09 -4.70
C MET A 850 -14.03 -26.09 -5.87
N GLU A 851 -13.08 -25.18 -5.68
CA GLU A 851 -12.67 -24.13 -6.63
C GLU A 851 -13.76 -23.13 -7.05
N ASP A 852 -14.91 -23.00 -6.38
CA ASP A 852 -15.92 -22.03 -6.84
C ASP A 852 -15.42 -20.57 -6.84
N ARG A 853 -14.56 -20.21 -5.88
CA ARG A 853 -13.94 -18.88 -5.73
C ARG A 853 -12.50 -18.77 -6.27
N THR A 854 -11.84 -19.84 -6.73
CA THR A 854 -10.45 -19.84 -7.25
C THR A 854 -10.18 -18.76 -8.32
N GLU A 855 -11.04 -18.62 -9.32
CA GLU A 855 -10.96 -17.55 -10.37
C GLU A 855 -11.61 -16.21 -9.94
N LYS A 856 -11.95 -16.05 -8.65
CA LYS A 856 -12.58 -14.84 -8.06
C LYS A 856 -11.63 -14.25 -7.00
N LYS A 857 -12.15 -13.86 -5.83
CA LYS A 857 -11.41 -13.27 -4.70
C LYS A 857 -10.87 -14.34 -3.71
N GLY A 858 -11.12 -15.64 -3.94
CA GLY A 858 -10.46 -16.76 -3.24
C GLY A 858 -11.11 -17.10 -1.88
N PRO A 859 -10.35 -17.10 -0.76
CA PRO A 859 -10.88 -17.47 0.55
C PRO A 859 -11.66 -16.35 1.22
N GLU A 860 -11.37 -15.08 0.86
CA GLU A 860 -12.15 -13.88 1.19
C GLU A 860 -12.21 -13.58 2.71
N PRO A 861 -11.21 -12.83 3.22
CA PRO A 861 -11.14 -12.41 4.62
C PRO A 861 -11.97 -11.14 4.83
N GLU A 862 -13.00 -11.22 5.66
CA GLU A 862 -14.10 -10.25 5.79
C GLU A 862 -13.97 -9.48 7.11
N GLY A 863 -14.47 -10.03 8.24
CA GLY A 863 -14.36 -9.36 9.53
C GLY A 863 -12.96 -9.31 10.17
N VAL A 864 -12.65 -8.25 10.93
CA VAL A 864 -11.47 -8.16 11.81
C VAL A 864 -11.81 -7.64 13.21
N ALA A 865 -11.25 -8.30 14.23
CA ALA A 865 -11.19 -7.78 15.60
C ALA A 865 -9.77 -7.86 16.17
N ILE A 866 -9.44 -6.96 17.10
CA ILE A 866 -8.20 -7.03 17.88
C ILE A 866 -8.53 -7.16 19.37
N GLY A 867 -7.88 -8.13 20.04
CA GLY A 867 -8.03 -8.37 21.47
C GLY A 867 -6.71 -8.28 22.23
N GLY A 868 -6.72 -7.57 23.36
CA GLY A 868 -5.61 -7.52 24.31
C GLY A 868 -5.70 -8.66 25.33
N ILE A 869 -4.68 -9.53 25.39
CA ILE A 869 -4.62 -10.67 26.32
C ILE A 869 -3.21 -10.75 26.91
N ASN A 870 -3.09 -10.70 28.23
CA ASN A 870 -1.81 -10.78 28.98
C ASN A 870 -0.70 -9.86 28.45
N GLY A 871 -1.04 -8.64 28.03
CA GLY A 871 -0.08 -7.65 27.52
C GLY A 871 0.32 -7.85 26.05
N LYS A 872 -0.25 -8.84 25.36
CA LYS A 872 -0.13 -9.08 23.93
C LYS A 872 -1.39 -8.65 23.18
N TYR A 873 -1.25 -8.32 21.89
CA TYR A 873 -2.35 -8.05 20.98
C TYR A 873 -2.51 -9.20 19.98
N TYR A 874 -3.75 -9.63 19.79
CA TYR A 874 -4.10 -10.67 18.82
C TYR A 874 -5.10 -10.13 17.80
N ALA A 875 -4.85 -10.37 16.52
CA ALA A 875 -5.84 -10.20 15.46
C ALA A 875 -6.66 -11.49 15.29
N PHE A 876 -7.97 -11.33 15.13
CA PHE A 876 -8.90 -12.39 14.77
C PHE A 876 -9.57 -11.98 13.45
N ILE A 877 -9.32 -12.73 12.38
CA ILE A 877 -9.80 -12.44 11.02
C ILE A 877 -10.85 -13.49 10.64
N GLY A 878 -12.07 -13.06 10.33
CA GLY A 878 -13.14 -13.90 9.77
C GLY A 878 -12.85 -14.23 8.32
N ILE A 879 -13.05 -15.48 7.92
CA ILE A 879 -12.86 -15.95 6.54
C ILE A 879 -14.22 -16.39 6.01
N GLU A 880 -14.83 -15.58 5.16
CA GLU A 880 -16.26 -15.60 4.92
C GLU A 880 -16.67 -16.76 3.97
N ARG A 881 -15.98 -16.95 2.84
CA ARG A 881 -16.36 -17.99 1.85
C ARG A 881 -16.03 -19.43 2.27
N ILE A 882 -14.76 -19.74 2.57
CA ILE A 882 -14.35 -21.10 2.99
C ILE A 882 -14.71 -21.36 4.47
N GLY A 883 -14.95 -20.31 5.25
CA GLY A 883 -15.32 -20.37 6.66
C GLY A 883 -14.12 -20.35 7.60
N GLY A 884 -14.40 -19.97 8.85
CA GLY A 884 -13.48 -20.03 9.98
C GLY A 884 -12.85 -18.70 10.38
N VAL A 885 -11.97 -18.77 11.37
CA VAL A 885 -11.24 -17.63 11.95
C VAL A 885 -9.75 -17.91 11.91
N LEU A 886 -8.98 -16.95 11.42
CA LEU A 886 -7.51 -16.91 11.45
C LEU A 886 -7.05 -16.03 12.62
N VAL A 887 -6.03 -16.47 13.37
CA VAL A 887 -5.54 -15.79 14.56
C VAL A 887 -4.04 -15.56 14.46
N TYR A 888 -3.62 -14.31 14.71
CA TYR A 888 -2.22 -13.89 14.71
C TYR A 888 -1.88 -13.09 15.97
N ASP A 889 -0.69 -13.29 16.53
CA ASP A 889 -0.08 -12.39 17.50
C ASP A 889 0.53 -11.21 16.73
N ILE A 890 -0.01 -10.00 16.95
CA ILE A 890 0.36 -8.75 16.28
C ILE A 890 1.08 -7.78 17.24
N SER A 891 1.60 -8.30 18.36
CA SER A 891 2.31 -7.50 19.38
C SER A 891 3.61 -6.88 18.85
N ASN A 892 4.16 -7.40 17.75
CA ASN A 892 5.11 -6.71 16.89
C ASN A 892 4.47 -6.55 15.50
N PRO A 893 4.03 -5.35 15.07
CA PRO A 893 3.36 -5.18 13.79
C PRO A 893 4.27 -5.48 12.58
N TYR A 894 5.59 -5.37 12.76
CA TYR A 894 6.60 -5.66 11.72
C TYR A 894 6.96 -7.15 11.61
N ASP A 895 6.58 -7.97 12.59
CA ASP A 895 6.80 -9.43 12.58
C ASP A 895 5.64 -10.17 13.29
N PRO A 896 4.40 -10.14 12.75
CA PRO A 896 3.28 -10.89 13.30
C PRO A 896 3.43 -12.40 13.09
N SER A 897 3.00 -13.19 14.08
CA SER A 897 3.12 -14.65 14.04
C SER A 897 1.77 -15.36 14.07
N PHE A 898 1.64 -16.42 13.28
CA PHE A 898 0.43 -17.26 13.23
C PHE A 898 0.22 -18.01 14.55
N VAL A 899 -1.02 -18.02 15.03
CA VAL A 899 -1.42 -18.69 16.28
C VAL A 899 -2.34 -19.87 16.00
N GLN A 900 -3.44 -19.63 15.30
CA GLN A 900 -4.47 -20.64 15.03
C GLN A 900 -5.29 -20.33 13.77
N TYR A 901 -5.79 -21.37 13.12
CA TYR A 901 -6.96 -21.33 12.25
C TYR A 901 -8.00 -22.31 12.82
N ILE A 902 -9.27 -21.91 12.88
CA ILE A 902 -10.38 -22.75 13.36
C ILE A 902 -11.62 -22.56 12.50
N ASN A 903 -12.26 -23.65 12.08
CA ASN A 903 -13.45 -23.66 11.23
C ASN A 903 -14.44 -24.73 11.73
N ARG A 904 -15.72 -24.34 11.90
CA ARG A 904 -16.82 -25.21 12.37
C ARG A 904 -17.75 -25.71 11.26
N ARG A 905 -17.43 -25.45 10.00
CA ARG A 905 -18.23 -25.89 8.86
C ARG A 905 -18.17 -27.41 8.67
N ASN A 906 -19.34 -28.01 8.54
CA ASN A 906 -19.53 -29.40 8.16
C ASN A 906 -19.68 -29.51 6.63
N PHE A 907 -18.63 -29.95 5.96
CA PHE A 907 -18.61 -30.08 4.50
C PHE A 907 -19.35 -31.34 3.97
N ASP A 908 -19.74 -32.26 4.85
CA ASP A 908 -20.43 -33.52 4.50
C ASP A 908 -21.96 -33.38 4.38
N VAL A 909 -22.53 -32.20 4.69
CA VAL A 909 -23.97 -31.90 4.54
C VAL A 909 -24.21 -30.79 3.53
N ASP A 910 -25.41 -30.75 2.94
CA ASP A 910 -25.83 -29.62 2.12
C ASP A 910 -25.92 -28.33 2.96
N PRO A 911 -25.40 -27.18 2.49
CA PRO A 911 -25.42 -25.94 3.27
C PRO A 911 -26.82 -25.43 3.65
N GLU A 912 -27.79 -25.50 2.75
CA GLU A 912 -29.14 -24.97 2.97
C GLU A 912 -29.96 -25.90 3.86
N GLU A 913 -29.98 -27.21 3.55
CA GLU A 913 -30.68 -28.20 4.38
C GLU A 913 -30.00 -28.36 5.75
N GLY A 914 -28.67 -28.29 5.80
CA GLY A 914 -27.89 -28.41 7.04
C GLY A 914 -28.04 -27.20 7.95
N THR A 915 -28.25 -26.00 7.42
CA THR A 915 -28.58 -24.80 8.22
C THR A 915 -29.95 -24.95 8.88
N LYS A 916 -30.97 -25.32 8.09
CA LYS A 916 -32.35 -25.49 8.59
C LYS A 916 -32.50 -26.59 9.65
N ASN A 917 -31.56 -27.55 9.67
CA ASN A 917 -31.55 -28.68 10.59
C ASN A 917 -30.47 -28.59 11.69
N GLY A 918 -29.67 -27.51 11.77
CA GLY A 918 -28.63 -27.34 12.80
C GLY A 918 -27.43 -28.27 12.69
N THR A 919 -27.10 -28.76 11.48
CA THR A 919 -26.02 -29.75 11.24
C THR A 919 -24.85 -29.23 10.41
N VAL A 920 -24.97 -28.06 9.77
CA VAL A 920 -23.90 -27.49 8.94
C VAL A 920 -22.80 -26.78 9.74
N GLY A 921 -23.11 -26.28 10.94
CA GLY A 921 -22.21 -25.39 11.67
C GLY A 921 -22.23 -23.97 11.11
N ASP A 922 -21.05 -23.40 10.88
CA ASP A 922 -20.87 -21.97 10.65
C ASP A 922 -20.50 -21.65 9.18
N LEU A 923 -21.25 -20.75 8.53
CA LEU A 923 -21.10 -20.32 7.12
C LEU A 923 -21.16 -18.79 6.99
N GLY A 924 -20.17 -18.19 6.33
CA GLY A 924 -20.09 -16.73 6.17
C GLY A 924 -19.76 -15.95 7.44
N PRO A 925 -18.62 -16.21 8.15
CA PRO A 925 -18.15 -15.33 9.23
C PRO A 925 -18.07 -13.87 8.79
N GLU A 926 -18.95 -13.06 9.36
CA GLU A 926 -19.18 -11.65 8.97
C GLU A 926 -18.56 -10.73 10.03
N GLY A 927 -19.33 -10.39 11.06
CA GLY A 927 -18.80 -9.68 12.23
C GLY A 927 -17.81 -10.52 13.04
N VAL A 928 -16.81 -9.86 13.61
CA VAL A 928 -15.94 -10.45 14.64
C VAL A 928 -15.90 -9.50 15.85
N LEU A 929 -16.20 -10.02 17.03
CA LEU A 929 -16.31 -9.23 18.26
C LEU A 929 -15.53 -9.87 19.41
N PHE A 930 -14.45 -9.21 19.84
CA PHE A 930 -13.70 -9.59 21.03
C PHE A 930 -14.34 -9.02 22.31
N ILE A 931 -14.47 -9.85 23.33
CA ILE A 931 -14.89 -9.45 24.69
C ILE A 931 -13.75 -9.78 25.65
N SER A 932 -13.26 -8.77 26.37
CA SER A 932 -12.14 -8.94 27.31
C SER A 932 -12.54 -9.82 28.51
N ALA A 933 -11.56 -10.49 29.12
CA ALA A 933 -11.81 -11.30 30.33
C ALA A 933 -12.46 -10.50 31.46
N LEU A 934 -12.17 -9.19 31.57
CA LEU A 934 -12.74 -8.29 32.58
C LEU A 934 -14.21 -7.93 32.34
N GLU A 935 -14.69 -8.07 31.10
CA GLU A 935 -16.04 -7.69 30.69
C GLU A 935 -16.90 -8.91 30.35
N SER A 936 -16.29 -10.10 30.30
CA SER A 936 -16.94 -11.38 30.05
C SER A 936 -17.72 -11.91 31.26
N PRO A 937 -18.82 -12.66 31.04
CA PRO A 937 -19.62 -13.28 32.10
C PRO A 937 -18.88 -14.38 32.89
N ASN A 938 -17.88 -15.03 32.30
CA ASN A 938 -17.15 -16.16 32.88
C ASN A 938 -15.71 -15.83 33.30
N ASN A 939 -15.29 -14.56 33.24
CA ASN A 939 -13.92 -14.09 33.49
C ASN A 939 -12.85 -14.71 32.55
N LYS A 940 -13.23 -15.07 31.32
CA LYS A 940 -12.35 -15.55 30.26
C LYS A 940 -12.52 -14.69 29.01
N PRO A 941 -11.47 -14.37 28.24
CA PRO A 941 -11.66 -13.64 27.00
C PRO A 941 -12.54 -14.46 26.06
N LEU A 942 -13.49 -13.82 25.38
CA LEU A 942 -14.39 -14.45 24.43
C LEU A 942 -14.22 -13.83 23.04
N LEU A 943 -14.47 -14.62 22.00
CA LEU A 943 -14.68 -14.15 20.64
C LEU A 943 -16.10 -14.54 20.21
N VAL A 944 -16.87 -13.57 19.74
CA VAL A 944 -18.20 -13.77 19.17
C VAL A 944 -18.10 -13.59 17.67
N VAL A 945 -18.60 -14.56 16.93
CA VAL A 945 -18.60 -14.58 15.45
C VAL A 945 -20.00 -14.91 14.97
N PRO A 946 -20.81 -13.92 14.56
CA PRO A 946 -21.97 -14.14 13.72
C PRO A 946 -21.54 -14.64 12.35
N ASN A 947 -22.40 -15.45 11.74
CA ASN A 947 -22.14 -16.08 10.45
C ASN A 947 -23.40 -15.87 9.62
N GLU A 948 -23.30 -15.05 8.58
CA GLU A 948 -24.45 -14.44 7.93
C GLU A 948 -25.27 -15.47 7.16
N VAL A 949 -24.64 -16.33 6.36
CA VAL A 949 -25.31 -17.38 5.57
C VAL A 949 -25.96 -18.48 6.40
N SER A 950 -25.32 -18.94 7.48
CA SER A 950 -25.92 -19.95 8.37
C SER A 950 -26.86 -19.35 9.42
N GLY A 951 -26.90 -18.01 9.53
CA GLY A 951 -27.63 -17.31 10.58
C GLY A 951 -27.27 -17.80 11.98
N THR A 952 -26.02 -18.23 12.19
CA THR A 952 -25.49 -18.72 13.48
C THR A 952 -24.66 -17.66 14.17
N THR A 953 -24.50 -17.73 15.49
CA THR A 953 -23.56 -16.90 16.23
C THR A 953 -22.82 -17.76 17.22
N THR A 954 -21.54 -18.02 16.94
CA THR A 954 -20.68 -18.88 17.74
C THR A 954 -19.86 -18.05 18.71
N ILE A 955 -19.88 -18.47 19.98
CA ILE A 955 -19.07 -17.92 21.07
C ILE A 955 -17.91 -18.88 21.32
N TYR A 956 -16.70 -18.40 21.08
CA TYR A 956 -15.45 -19.05 21.44
C TYR A 956 -14.96 -18.51 22.79
N GLN A 957 -14.56 -19.40 23.69
CA GLN A 957 -13.67 -19.06 24.79
C GLN A 957 -12.23 -19.04 24.27
N ILE A 958 -11.43 -18.08 24.73
CA ILE A 958 -10.00 -18.03 24.45
C ILE A 958 -9.26 -18.53 25.68
N ASP A 959 -8.74 -19.75 25.59
CA ASP A 959 -7.92 -20.35 26.63
C ASP A 959 -6.48 -19.88 26.49
N VAL A 960 -5.92 -19.37 27.59
CA VAL A 960 -4.52 -18.93 27.68
C VAL A 960 -3.68 -20.07 28.26
N LYS A 961 -2.56 -20.40 27.62
CA LYS A 961 -1.68 -21.51 28.00
C LYS A 961 -0.53 -21.08 28.91
#